data_AF-A0A7S1SD58-F1
#
_entry.id   AF-A0A7S1SD58-F1
#
_cell.length_a   1.000
_cell.length_b   1.000
_cell.length_c   1.000
_cell.angle_alpha   90.00
_cell.angle_beta   90.00
_cell.angle_gamma   90.00
#
_symmetry.space_group_name_H-M   'P 1'
#
loop_
_entity.id
_entity.type
_entity.pdbx_description
1 polymer ?
#
loop_
_entity_poly.entity_id
_entity_poly.type
_entity_poly.pdbx_seq_one_letter_code
_entity_poly.pdbx_strand_id
1 'polypeptide(L)'
;DGKDNGPYGVEVALYDKDMSLIIASAKAEQERWRWTSDGGYDGKANFVGAQGYSVSDEVLKDQAANFGWNKESSAAGDFDYIEAQQFAFSKEDGRSAAYIRFTVANPNNEGGRYRVYIGSSWYGDFPSSGWDWNSDKPTVDYKAWKDYSMMDESDTPAPVHASIVSYDDDGTPRGNRHLMLFISFRSTPAIQSCDPSQAHCCYINTDVPGQQTYAQGLDDAGQNCKIVSPSYSCGWAADINGYRGFYKGSLAEMQDGLPINVFFMDNAELGLGVTNRMWGFELESTTECETLCDAMNGQVAWDDAAASSCQITKGWDAAMNGGQGGQGLGKLSISGFGRISGYYLMADQVQTLGDWEQVANQFDATYTGSFSGVGKKNEWAIRSGLIDVISSGQYADDLAHDIREVQTVWGCKRGDGNIQLSAVAHWPDNGRDGNKAAFLFDVKQIGNWPDAADGIELNGDGSSAWHTFQQASDDCLKLEASRVTFFATTLVSGNVGGAVNLGAYGDLWGHSRQLSDMTADGVWLHRSVHVGGGYDGHGGIVDSRSCPYSDFTMNNIKVSDLFIPSYGGSVNFVDALFSLGSLKEDTDFCKGSGGGKGPDVWDAWFTDFHVYVNPSLKSYLYADYQGGPTKFSNINFERNYIYPSGDASGGWYTVCGEPDAAKAAANCVDSGGLGNGEQNLEYAGGSDLEADLINYPYGAQGVQDMR
;
A
#
# COMPACT_ATOMS: atom_id res chain seq x y z
N ASP A 1 7.90 -31.41 -3.13
CA ASP A 1 7.49 -32.10 -4.38
C ASP A 1 7.99 -31.35 -5.60
N GLY A 2 8.70 -32.03 -6.50
CA GLY A 2 9.42 -31.43 -7.63
C GLY A 2 8.53 -31.07 -8.84
N LYS A 3 7.73 -30.01 -8.72
CA LYS A 3 7.30 -29.23 -9.89
C LYS A 3 8.20 -28.01 -9.97
N ASP A 4 9.15 -28.00 -10.91
CA ASP A 4 9.89 -26.79 -11.26
C ASP A 4 8.86 -25.75 -11.71
N ASN A 5 8.59 -24.75 -10.87
CA ASN A 5 7.70 -23.65 -11.18
C ASN A 5 8.54 -22.54 -11.82
N GLY A 6 8.85 -22.69 -13.11
CA GLY A 6 9.47 -21.58 -13.85
C GLY A 6 8.58 -20.31 -13.79
N PRO A 7 9.12 -19.13 -14.12
CA PRO A 7 8.30 -17.93 -14.24
C PRO A 7 7.37 -18.01 -15.46
N TYR A 8 6.27 -17.25 -15.42
CA TYR A 8 5.46 -16.99 -16.61
C TYR A 8 6.32 -16.35 -17.70
N GLY A 9 6.10 -16.76 -18.95
CA GLY A 9 6.64 -16.02 -20.08
C GLY A 9 5.61 -15.01 -20.55
N VAL A 10 5.99 -13.72 -20.62
CA VAL A 10 5.10 -12.66 -21.10
C VAL A 10 5.76 -11.86 -22.21
N GLU A 11 4.98 -11.53 -23.24
CA GLU A 11 5.36 -10.56 -24.27
C GLU A 11 4.32 -9.46 -24.34
N VAL A 12 4.78 -8.22 -24.50
CA VAL A 12 3.94 -7.03 -24.62
C VAL A 12 4.33 -6.28 -25.89
N ALA A 13 3.36 -5.78 -26.62
CA ALA A 13 3.55 -4.98 -27.82
C ALA A 13 2.55 -3.83 -27.88
N LEU A 14 3.02 -2.69 -28.37
CA LEU A 14 2.24 -1.48 -28.60
C LEU A 14 1.99 -1.31 -30.10
N TYR A 15 0.75 -0.96 -30.44
CA TYR A 15 0.31 -0.75 -31.81
C TYR A 15 -0.39 0.59 -31.96
N ASP A 16 -0.22 1.23 -33.12
CA ASP A 16 -0.94 2.45 -33.46
C ASP A 16 -2.42 2.17 -33.82
N LYS A 17 -3.16 3.23 -34.15
CA LYS A 17 -4.59 3.14 -34.51
C LYS A 17 -4.88 2.27 -35.74
N ASP A 18 -3.88 2.08 -36.60
CA ASP A 18 -3.96 1.30 -37.84
C ASP A 18 -3.45 -0.14 -37.62
N MET A 19 -3.21 -0.54 -36.36
CA MET A 19 -2.65 -1.82 -35.95
C MET A 19 -1.23 -2.07 -36.49
N SER A 20 -0.47 -1.02 -36.77
CA SER A 20 0.96 -1.13 -37.08
C SER A 20 1.76 -1.23 -35.78
N LEU A 21 2.72 -2.16 -35.75
CA LEU A 21 3.58 -2.36 -34.58
C LEU A 21 4.45 -1.13 -34.35
N ILE A 22 4.36 -0.54 -33.15
CA ILE A 22 5.27 0.51 -32.69
C ILE A 22 6.50 -0.14 -32.05
N ILE A 23 6.26 -0.96 -31.03
CA ILE A 23 7.31 -1.64 -30.27
C ILE A 23 6.79 -2.95 -29.69
N ALA A 24 7.67 -3.95 -29.55
CA ALA A 24 7.37 -5.22 -28.89
C ALA A 24 8.53 -5.61 -27.98
N SER A 25 8.23 -6.11 -26.78
CA SER A 25 9.24 -6.54 -25.81
C SER A 25 10.16 -7.63 -26.35
N ALA A 26 9.65 -8.54 -27.20
CA ALA A 26 10.43 -9.59 -27.85
C ALA A 26 11.43 -9.06 -28.91
N LYS A 27 11.24 -7.84 -29.41
CA LYS A 27 12.07 -7.19 -30.44
C LYS A 27 12.84 -5.99 -29.91
N ALA A 28 12.52 -5.52 -28.71
CA ALA A 28 13.35 -4.57 -27.99
C ALA A 28 14.67 -5.30 -27.72
N GLU A 29 15.77 -4.82 -28.32
CA GLU A 29 17.08 -5.19 -27.80
C GLU A 29 17.04 -4.88 -26.29
N GLN A 30 17.56 -5.77 -25.43
CA GLN A 30 17.82 -5.40 -24.03
C GLN A 30 18.87 -4.27 -24.05
N GLU A 31 18.43 -3.04 -24.30
CA GLU A 31 19.25 -1.85 -24.25
C GLU A 31 19.48 -1.55 -22.77
N ARG A 32 20.48 -2.24 -22.20
CA ARG A 32 21.05 -1.81 -20.92
C ARG A 32 21.43 -0.34 -21.06
N TRP A 33 21.01 0.46 -20.10
CA TRP A 33 21.38 1.86 -19.98
C TRP A 33 22.91 2.00 -19.92
N ARG A 34 23.55 2.16 -21.08
CA ARG A 34 24.98 2.48 -21.12
C ARG A 34 25.11 3.99 -20.99
N TRP A 35 25.84 4.42 -19.97
CA TRP A 35 26.38 5.78 -19.89
C TRP A 35 27.14 6.05 -21.19
N THR A 36 26.62 6.93 -22.05
CA THR A 36 27.37 7.33 -23.25
C THR A 36 28.48 8.30 -22.84
N SER A 37 29.57 8.36 -23.60
CA SER A 37 30.68 9.29 -23.38
C SER A 37 30.28 10.77 -23.36
N ASP A 38 29.04 11.05 -23.75
CA ASP A 38 28.50 12.37 -24.03
C ASP A 38 27.58 12.83 -22.88
N GLY A 39 27.48 12.04 -21.81
CA GLY A 39 26.65 12.32 -20.63
C GLY A 39 25.16 12.03 -20.83
N GLY A 40 24.80 11.30 -21.89
CA GLY A 40 23.43 10.87 -22.18
C GLY A 40 23.22 9.37 -21.98
N TYR A 41 21.99 8.98 -21.68
CA TYR A 41 21.52 7.59 -21.72
C TYR A 41 20.54 7.43 -22.89
N ASP A 42 20.68 6.36 -23.67
CA ASP A 42 19.85 6.03 -24.83
C ASP A 42 19.15 4.68 -24.56
N GLY A 43 17.83 4.66 -24.58
CA GLY A 43 17.04 3.44 -24.32
C GLY A 43 15.57 3.61 -24.69
N LYS A 44 15.05 2.78 -25.59
CA LYS A 44 13.68 2.93 -26.16
C LYS A 44 12.61 2.05 -25.52
N ALA A 45 12.97 0.89 -24.99
CA ALA A 45 12.11 0.11 -24.10
C ALA A 45 12.97 -0.83 -23.25
N ASN A 46 12.61 -0.96 -21.97
CA ASN A 46 13.27 -1.92 -21.10
C ASN A 46 12.26 -2.90 -20.54
N PHE A 47 12.63 -4.17 -20.67
CA PHE A 47 12.13 -5.18 -19.76
C PHE A 47 12.69 -4.84 -18.38
N VAL A 48 11.82 -4.30 -17.52
CA VAL A 48 12.10 -4.18 -16.11
C VAL A 48 11.82 -5.56 -15.49
N GLY A 49 12.63 -6.54 -15.90
CA GLY A 49 12.72 -7.89 -15.35
C GLY A 49 11.42 -8.52 -14.85
N ALA A 50 10.96 -9.59 -15.51
CA ALA A 50 10.41 -10.73 -14.80
C ALA A 50 11.53 -11.29 -13.91
N GLN A 51 11.78 -10.65 -12.78
CA GLN A 51 12.18 -11.42 -11.63
C GLN A 51 10.87 -12.01 -11.15
N GLY A 52 10.61 -13.25 -11.59
CA GLY A 52 9.50 -14.03 -11.08
C GLY A 52 9.62 -13.99 -9.57
N TYR A 53 8.79 -13.17 -8.94
CA TYR A 53 8.62 -13.21 -7.50
C TYR A 53 7.91 -14.55 -7.28
N SER A 54 8.68 -15.59 -7.01
CA SER A 54 8.10 -16.84 -6.53
C SER A 54 8.03 -16.73 -5.02
N VAL A 55 7.06 -15.97 -4.54
CA VAL A 55 6.71 -16.10 -3.14
C VAL A 55 5.89 -17.39 -3.07
N SER A 56 6.58 -18.51 -2.85
CA SER A 56 5.85 -19.76 -2.64
C SER A 56 5.14 -19.68 -1.30
N ASP A 57 3.98 -20.31 -1.23
CA ASP A 57 3.28 -20.54 0.02
C ASP A 57 4.20 -21.18 1.08
N GLU A 58 5.15 -22.04 0.69
CA GLU A 58 6.19 -22.56 1.59
C GLU A 58 7.09 -21.44 2.16
N VAL A 59 7.49 -20.45 1.36
CA VAL A 59 8.28 -19.31 1.87
C VAL A 59 7.44 -18.42 2.79
N LEU A 60 6.19 -18.13 2.45
CA LEU A 60 5.31 -17.34 3.33
C LEU A 60 4.92 -18.09 4.59
N LYS A 61 4.67 -19.39 4.51
CA LYS A 61 4.37 -20.27 5.66
C LYS A 61 5.60 -20.52 6.50
N ASP A 62 6.78 -20.69 5.91
CA ASP A 62 8.04 -20.78 6.67
C ASP A 62 8.36 -19.43 7.33
N GLN A 63 8.14 -18.30 6.66
CA GLN A 63 8.27 -16.98 7.29
C GLN A 63 7.24 -16.82 8.41
N ALA A 64 5.95 -17.06 8.17
CA ALA A 64 4.91 -16.94 9.18
C ALA A 64 5.12 -17.90 10.37
N ALA A 65 5.54 -19.14 10.13
CA ALA A 65 5.84 -20.13 11.15
C ALA A 65 7.13 -19.84 11.93
N ASN A 66 8.17 -19.32 11.27
CA ASN A 66 9.43 -18.96 11.93
C ASN A 66 9.35 -17.63 12.68
N PHE A 67 8.42 -16.74 12.32
CA PHE A 67 8.28 -15.40 12.90
C PHE A 67 7.03 -15.23 13.79
N GLY A 68 6.25 -16.30 13.99
CA GLY A 68 5.06 -16.27 14.85
C GLY A 68 3.94 -15.36 14.31
N TRP A 69 3.91 -15.11 13.00
CA TRP A 69 2.84 -14.34 12.38
C TRP A 69 1.55 -15.16 12.37
N ASN A 70 0.42 -14.52 12.64
CA ASN A 70 -0.84 -15.23 12.86
C ASN A 70 -1.19 -16.14 11.68
N LYS A 71 -1.61 -17.37 11.98
CA LYS A 71 -2.19 -18.32 11.02
C LYS A 71 -3.46 -17.77 10.34
N GLU A 72 -4.02 -16.68 10.84
CA GLU A 72 -5.30 -16.11 10.43
C GLU A 72 -5.23 -15.40 9.07
N SER A 73 -4.05 -14.93 8.63
CA SER A 73 -3.83 -14.46 7.24
C SER A 73 -3.80 -15.60 6.22
N SER A 74 -3.71 -16.87 6.69
CA SER A 74 -3.59 -18.10 5.88
C SER A 74 -4.77 -19.07 6.03
N ALA A 75 -5.84 -18.70 6.75
CA ALA A 75 -6.86 -19.66 7.15
C ALA A 75 -7.85 -20.05 6.03
N ALA A 76 -7.97 -19.26 4.95
CA ALA A 76 -8.64 -19.71 3.73
C ALA A 76 -8.09 -19.03 2.46
N GLY A 77 -7.82 -19.83 1.43
CA GLY A 77 -7.46 -19.34 0.09
C GLY A 77 -5.98 -19.09 -0.14
N ASP A 78 -5.14 -20.07 0.19
CA ASP A 78 -3.68 -20.01 -0.01
C ASP A 78 -3.29 -19.57 -1.43
N PHE A 79 -2.30 -18.68 -1.51
CA PHE A 79 -1.56 -18.42 -2.73
C PHE A 79 -0.32 -19.29 -2.75
N ASP A 80 -0.30 -20.33 -3.58
CA ASP A 80 0.95 -21.05 -3.82
C ASP A 80 1.99 -20.16 -4.51
N TYR A 81 1.56 -19.12 -5.24
CA TYR A 81 2.40 -18.31 -6.12
C TYR A 81 1.72 -17.01 -6.61
N ILE A 82 2.30 -15.83 -6.31
CA ILE A 82 2.00 -14.57 -7.02
C ILE A 82 3.28 -14.10 -7.70
N GLU A 83 3.27 -14.06 -9.02
CA GLU A 83 4.34 -13.44 -9.82
C GLU A 83 3.92 -12.06 -10.29
N ALA A 84 4.86 -11.11 -10.27
CA ALA A 84 4.67 -9.79 -10.85
C ALA A 84 5.70 -9.53 -11.96
N GLN A 85 5.26 -9.02 -13.10
CA GLN A 85 6.12 -8.61 -14.21
C GLN A 85 5.80 -7.18 -14.63
N GLN A 86 6.82 -6.35 -14.80
CA GLN A 86 6.66 -4.97 -15.29
C GLN A 86 7.34 -4.77 -16.65
N PHE A 87 6.61 -4.11 -17.55
CA PHE A 87 7.11 -3.59 -18.81
C PHE A 87 6.99 -2.08 -18.79
N ALA A 88 8.12 -1.39 -19.00
CA ALA A 88 8.18 0.06 -19.01
C ALA A 88 8.47 0.58 -20.42
N PHE A 89 7.62 1.49 -20.88
CA PHE A 89 7.74 2.12 -22.20
C PHE A 89 8.01 3.62 -22.08
N SER A 90 8.62 4.19 -23.12
CA SER A 90 8.78 5.64 -23.21
C SER A 90 7.43 6.34 -23.28
N LYS A 91 7.41 7.62 -22.90
CA LYS A 91 6.23 8.47 -23.02
C LYS A 91 5.77 8.57 -24.49
N GLU A 92 6.74 8.67 -25.40
CA GLU A 92 6.54 8.83 -26.84
C GLU A 92 5.91 7.59 -27.48
N ASP A 93 6.34 6.39 -27.08
CA ASP A 93 5.74 5.14 -27.54
C ASP A 93 4.31 5.01 -27.01
N GLY A 94 4.08 5.38 -25.75
CA GLY A 94 2.75 5.44 -25.15
C GLY A 94 1.81 6.37 -25.91
N ARG A 95 2.25 7.61 -26.21
CA ARG A 95 1.50 8.59 -27.02
C ARG A 95 1.05 8.06 -28.37
N SER A 96 1.89 7.22 -28.97
CA SER A 96 1.65 6.68 -30.30
C SER A 96 0.75 5.44 -30.26
N ALA A 97 0.69 4.74 -29.12
CA ALA A 97 -0.05 3.50 -28.94
C ALA A 97 -1.56 3.76 -28.86
N ALA A 98 -2.32 3.16 -29.77
CA ALA A 98 -3.78 3.06 -29.65
C ALA A 98 -4.19 1.73 -29.00
N TYR A 99 -3.37 0.69 -29.18
CA TYR A 99 -3.61 -0.65 -28.67
C TYR A 99 -2.38 -1.22 -27.97
N ILE A 100 -2.64 -1.97 -26.90
CA ILE A 100 -1.66 -2.79 -26.21
C ILE A 100 -2.07 -4.23 -26.41
N ARG A 101 -1.11 -5.07 -26.79
CA ARG A 101 -1.29 -6.49 -26.98
C ARG A 101 -0.31 -7.25 -26.11
N PHE A 102 -0.77 -8.23 -25.37
CA PHE A 102 0.14 -9.13 -24.65
C PHE A 102 -0.24 -10.60 -24.77
N THR A 103 0.76 -11.45 -24.56
CA THR A 103 0.64 -12.91 -24.60
C THR A 103 1.28 -13.49 -23.34
N VAL A 104 0.66 -14.51 -22.76
CA VAL A 104 1.12 -15.18 -21.53
C VAL A 104 1.31 -16.65 -21.83
N ALA A 105 2.37 -17.24 -21.31
CA ALA A 105 2.65 -18.65 -21.45
C ALA A 105 3.11 -19.25 -20.11
N ASN A 106 2.65 -20.49 -19.88
CA ASN A 106 2.85 -21.18 -18.62
C ASN A 106 4.26 -21.78 -18.63
N PRO A 107 5.04 -21.65 -17.56
CA PRO A 107 6.33 -22.34 -17.43
C PRO A 107 6.29 -23.84 -17.70
N ASN A 108 5.16 -24.50 -17.43
CA ASN A 108 5.07 -25.96 -17.39
C ASN A 108 4.32 -26.57 -18.58
N ASN A 109 3.92 -25.78 -19.58
CA ASN A 109 3.07 -26.23 -20.71
C ASN A 109 1.83 -27.04 -20.25
N GLU A 110 1.29 -26.78 -19.06
CA GLU A 110 0.31 -27.64 -18.37
C GLU A 110 -1.10 -27.67 -19.00
N GLY A 111 -1.29 -27.19 -20.24
CA GLY A 111 -2.63 -27.02 -20.82
C GLY A 111 -3.51 -26.06 -20.01
N GLY A 112 -4.72 -25.77 -20.51
CA GLY A 112 -5.66 -24.88 -19.85
C GLY A 112 -5.95 -23.55 -20.54
N ARG A 113 -6.53 -22.62 -19.76
CA ARG A 113 -6.89 -21.26 -20.18
C ARG A 113 -6.39 -20.23 -19.16
N TYR A 114 -6.33 -18.96 -19.56
CA TYR A 114 -6.09 -17.83 -18.68
C TYR A 114 -7.30 -16.92 -18.67
N ARG A 115 -7.73 -16.49 -17.50
CA ARG A 115 -8.67 -15.39 -17.36
C ARG A 115 -7.90 -14.11 -17.07
N VAL A 116 -8.30 -13.05 -17.74
CA VAL A 116 -7.64 -11.75 -17.66
C VAL A 116 -8.62 -10.67 -17.21
N TYR A 117 -8.22 -9.95 -16.17
CA TYR A 117 -8.92 -8.76 -15.67
C TYR A 117 -8.01 -7.55 -15.76
N ILE A 118 -8.55 -6.43 -16.26
CA ILE A 118 -7.90 -5.12 -16.27
C ILE A 118 -8.95 -4.11 -15.82
N GLY A 119 -8.65 -3.36 -14.77
CA GLY A 119 -9.63 -2.50 -14.15
C GLY A 119 -10.86 -3.27 -13.65
N SER A 120 -12.05 -2.74 -13.90
CA SER A 120 -13.34 -3.41 -13.66
C SER A 120 -13.80 -4.33 -14.80
N SER A 121 -12.94 -4.60 -15.79
CA SER A 121 -13.30 -5.30 -17.03
C SER A 121 -12.70 -6.70 -17.13
N TRP A 122 -13.54 -7.67 -17.53
CA TRP A 122 -13.13 -8.99 -17.97
C TRP A 122 -12.78 -8.98 -19.47
N TYR A 123 -11.55 -9.40 -19.82
CA TYR A 123 -11.08 -9.39 -21.20
C TYR A 123 -11.21 -10.74 -21.92
N GLY A 124 -11.67 -11.78 -21.23
CA GLY A 124 -11.93 -13.10 -21.79
C GLY A 124 -11.05 -14.21 -21.21
N ASP A 125 -11.31 -15.42 -21.70
CA ASP A 125 -10.52 -16.61 -21.40
C ASP A 125 -9.68 -16.99 -22.63
N PHE A 126 -8.37 -17.13 -22.45
CA PHE A 126 -7.40 -17.33 -23.54
C PHE A 126 -6.71 -18.69 -23.39
N PRO A 127 -6.53 -19.49 -24.45
CA PRO A 127 -5.86 -20.78 -24.32
C PRO A 127 -4.41 -20.62 -23.84
N SER A 128 -3.95 -21.50 -22.96
CA SER A 128 -2.52 -21.60 -22.67
C SER A 128 -1.85 -22.38 -23.82
N SER A 129 -1.33 -21.69 -24.82
CA SER A 129 -0.48 -22.36 -25.81
C SER A 129 0.89 -22.66 -25.20
N GLY A 130 1.49 -23.79 -25.54
CA GLY A 130 2.92 -24.02 -25.27
C GLY A 130 3.78 -22.95 -25.95
N TRP A 131 4.92 -22.63 -25.36
CA TRP A 131 5.81 -21.58 -25.88
C TRP A 131 6.41 -21.96 -27.26
N ASP A 132 5.82 -21.48 -28.35
CA ASP A 132 6.41 -21.48 -29.70
C ASP A 132 6.38 -20.07 -30.29
N TRP A 133 7.57 -19.50 -30.49
CA TRP A 133 7.81 -18.17 -31.07
C TRP A 133 7.20 -17.96 -32.47
N ASN A 134 6.76 -19.03 -33.13
CA ASN A 134 6.27 -18.99 -34.52
C ASN A 134 4.76 -19.18 -34.68
N SER A 135 4.02 -19.39 -33.57
CA SER A 135 2.57 -19.63 -33.62
C SER A 135 1.75 -18.34 -33.42
N ASP A 136 0.54 -18.30 -33.98
CA ASP A 136 -0.45 -17.24 -33.71
C ASP A 136 -0.88 -17.34 -32.25
N LYS A 137 -0.21 -16.59 -31.38
CA LYS A 137 -0.44 -16.60 -29.93
C LYS A 137 -1.80 -15.97 -29.61
N PRO A 138 -2.54 -16.50 -28.63
CA PRO A 138 -3.71 -15.82 -28.10
C PRO A 138 -3.27 -14.49 -27.47
N THR A 139 -4.01 -13.44 -27.79
CA THR A 139 -3.63 -12.05 -27.52
C THR A 139 -4.78 -11.32 -26.85
N VAL A 140 -4.46 -10.55 -25.82
CA VAL A 140 -5.40 -9.61 -25.20
C VAL A 140 -5.19 -8.26 -25.86
N ASP A 141 -6.22 -7.73 -26.53
CA ASP A 141 -6.19 -6.39 -27.12
C ASP A 141 -6.83 -5.38 -26.16
N TYR A 142 -6.02 -4.45 -25.64
CA TYR A 142 -6.45 -3.36 -24.77
C TYR A 142 -6.35 -2.01 -25.50
N LYS A 143 -7.38 -1.16 -25.38
CA LYS A 143 -7.36 0.19 -25.97
C LYS A 143 -6.74 1.17 -24.99
N ALA A 144 -5.54 1.67 -25.29
CA ALA A 144 -4.73 2.49 -24.38
C ALA A 144 -5.38 3.82 -23.95
N TRP A 145 -6.34 4.35 -24.73
CA TRP A 145 -6.91 5.70 -24.54
C TRP A 145 -8.41 5.72 -24.21
N LYS A 146 -9.01 4.57 -23.92
CA LYS A 146 -10.44 4.53 -23.57
C LYS A 146 -10.57 4.71 -22.05
N ASP A 147 -11.25 5.78 -21.65
CA ASP A 147 -11.97 5.94 -20.37
C ASP A 147 -11.38 6.80 -19.23
N TYR A 148 -10.24 7.49 -19.37
CA TYR A 148 -9.80 8.46 -18.36
C TYR A 148 -9.80 9.90 -18.87
N SER A 149 -10.96 10.55 -18.80
CA SER A 149 -11.17 11.95 -19.20
C SER A 149 -10.67 13.00 -18.19
N MET A 150 -9.99 12.58 -17.11
CA MET A 150 -9.60 13.48 -16.00
C MET A 150 -8.14 13.96 -16.05
N MET A 151 -7.34 13.57 -17.04
CA MET A 151 -6.01 14.17 -17.24
C MET A 151 -6.08 15.28 -18.28
N ASP A 152 -6.42 16.49 -17.84
CA ASP A 152 -6.40 17.69 -18.69
C ASP A 152 -4.96 18.21 -18.95
N GLU A 153 -3.91 17.54 -18.44
CA GLU A 153 -2.51 18.02 -18.56
C GLU A 153 -1.40 16.97 -18.86
N SER A 154 -1.67 15.71 -19.22
CA SER A 154 -0.57 14.81 -19.60
C SER A 154 -0.85 13.85 -20.75
N ASP A 155 -0.15 14.08 -21.86
CA ASP A 155 -0.01 13.17 -23.00
C ASP A 155 0.70 11.84 -22.64
N THR A 156 0.46 11.21 -21.50
CA THR A 156 1.01 9.88 -21.15
C THR A 156 -0.18 8.94 -20.97
N PRO A 157 -0.23 7.77 -21.63
CA PRO A 157 -1.29 6.81 -21.36
C PRO A 157 -1.29 6.38 -19.89
N ALA A 158 -2.47 6.07 -19.35
CA ALA A 158 -2.57 5.45 -18.04
C ALA A 158 -1.82 4.12 -18.03
N PRO A 159 -1.10 3.78 -16.94
CA PRO A 159 -0.50 2.47 -16.80
C PRO A 159 -1.59 1.40 -16.69
N VAL A 160 -1.27 0.18 -17.11
CA VAL A 160 -2.20 -0.95 -17.13
C VAL A 160 -1.77 -1.97 -16.10
N HIS A 161 -2.70 -2.34 -15.21
CA HIS A 161 -2.56 -3.43 -14.26
C HIS A 161 -3.49 -4.56 -14.67
N ALA A 162 -2.90 -5.70 -15.02
CA ALA A 162 -3.64 -6.90 -15.40
C ALA A 162 -3.44 -8.00 -14.37
N SER A 163 -4.55 -8.59 -13.92
CA SER A 163 -4.58 -9.83 -13.17
C SER A 163 -4.85 -10.99 -14.13
N ILE A 164 -3.97 -11.99 -14.08
CA ILE A 164 -4.02 -13.17 -14.95
C ILE A 164 -4.02 -14.42 -14.09
N VAL A 165 -5.11 -15.20 -14.18
CA VAL A 165 -5.29 -16.45 -13.43
C VAL A 165 -5.38 -17.63 -14.40
N SER A 166 -4.64 -18.69 -14.13
CA SER A 166 -4.71 -19.92 -14.93
C SER A 166 -5.88 -20.82 -14.54
N TYR A 167 -6.40 -21.56 -15.50
CA TYR A 167 -7.53 -22.48 -15.39
C TYR A 167 -7.18 -23.82 -16.00
N ASP A 168 -7.70 -24.88 -15.41
CA ASP A 168 -7.79 -26.19 -16.07
C ASP A 168 -8.77 -26.17 -17.25
N ASP A 169 -8.66 -27.15 -18.14
CA ASP A 169 -9.54 -27.27 -19.31
C ASP A 169 -11.02 -27.45 -18.95
N ASP A 170 -11.31 -27.89 -17.72
CA ASP A 170 -12.67 -28.03 -17.17
C ASP A 170 -13.23 -26.72 -16.60
N GLY A 171 -12.47 -25.62 -16.64
CA GLY A 171 -12.87 -24.32 -16.12
C GLY A 171 -12.66 -24.16 -14.60
N THR A 172 -11.98 -25.10 -13.95
CA THR A 172 -11.54 -24.95 -12.56
C THR A 172 -10.35 -23.98 -12.52
N PRO A 173 -10.41 -22.89 -11.73
CA PRO A 173 -9.27 -22.02 -11.58
C PRO A 173 -8.16 -22.74 -10.83
N ARG A 174 -6.93 -22.66 -11.36
CA ARG A 174 -5.70 -22.92 -10.60
C ARG A 174 -5.39 -21.67 -9.77
N GLY A 175 -6.30 -21.37 -8.84
CA GLY A 175 -6.32 -20.13 -8.06
C GLY A 175 -5.12 -19.92 -7.15
N ASN A 176 -4.26 -20.92 -7.06
CA ASN A 176 -2.99 -20.90 -6.35
C ASN A 176 -1.86 -20.23 -7.15
N ARG A 177 -2.05 -19.92 -8.44
CA ARG A 177 -1.08 -19.13 -9.23
C ARG A 177 -1.71 -17.89 -9.83
N HIS A 178 -1.07 -16.75 -9.58
CA HIS A 178 -1.54 -15.45 -10.02
C HIS A 178 -0.38 -14.70 -10.70
N LEU A 179 -0.61 -14.18 -11.90
CA LEU A 179 0.33 -13.27 -12.56
C LEU A 179 -0.25 -11.86 -12.54
N MET A 180 0.48 -10.94 -11.92
CA MET A 180 0.28 -9.50 -12.03
C MET A 180 1.16 -8.96 -13.16
N LEU A 181 0.54 -8.43 -14.20
CA LEU A 181 1.25 -7.80 -15.31
C LEU A 181 1.06 -6.28 -15.24
N PHE A 182 2.16 -5.56 -15.17
CA PHE A 182 2.20 -4.10 -15.18
C PHE A 182 2.76 -3.60 -16.50
N ILE A 183 2.03 -2.73 -17.18
CA ILE A 183 2.48 -2.04 -18.39
C ILE A 183 2.46 -0.56 -18.09
N SER A 184 3.66 -0.02 -17.88
CA SER A 184 3.88 1.34 -17.41
C SER A 184 4.43 2.23 -18.51
N PHE A 185 4.13 3.52 -18.41
CA PHE A 185 4.62 4.55 -19.30
C PHE A 185 5.32 5.63 -18.50
N ARG A 186 6.51 6.03 -18.93
CA ARG A 186 7.24 7.12 -18.27
C ARG A 186 6.43 8.41 -18.32
N SER A 187 6.19 9.01 -17.15
CA SER A 187 5.62 10.34 -17.00
C SER A 187 6.70 11.42 -17.09
N THR A 188 7.92 11.09 -16.65
CA THR A 188 9.10 11.98 -16.72
C THR A 188 10.16 11.45 -17.70
N PRO A 189 10.98 12.31 -18.32
CA PRO A 189 12.12 11.85 -19.11
C PRO A 189 12.98 10.88 -18.31
N ALA A 190 13.52 9.88 -18.98
CA ALA A 190 14.40 8.87 -18.38
C ALA A 190 15.62 9.51 -17.67
N ILE A 191 16.02 10.71 -18.12
CA ILE A 191 17.08 11.51 -17.52
C ILE A 191 16.45 12.83 -17.05
N GLN A 192 16.41 13.03 -15.73
CA GLN A 192 16.15 14.36 -15.20
C GLN A 192 17.49 15.07 -14.97
N SER A 193 17.62 16.27 -15.56
CA SER A 193 18.73 17.16 -15.24
C SER A 193 18.56 17.64 -13.80
N CYS A 194 19.46 17.21 -12.93
CA CYS A 194 19.51 17.67 -11.55
C CYS A 194 20.81 18.47 -11.37
N ASP A 195 20.70 19.69 -10.84
CA ASP A 195 21.85 20.54 -10.55
C ASP A 195 22.31 20.28 -9.11
N PRO A 196 23.45 19.60 -8.88
CA PRO A 196 23.91 19.23 -7.54
C PRO A 196 24.30 20.44 -6.69
N SER A 197 24.37 21.66 -7.26
CA SER A 197 24.55 22.90 -6.51
C SER A 197 23.26 23.43 -5.89
N GLN A 198 22.10 22.93 -6.32
CA GLN A 198 20.77 23.38 -5.90
C GLN A 198 19.90 22.24 -5.33
N ALA A 199 20.36 20.99 -5.40
CA ALA A 199 19.62 19.82 -4.96
C ALA A 199 20.58 18.66 -4.60
N HIS A 200 20.05 17.64 -3.94
CA HIS A 200 20.68 16.32 -3.83
C HIS A 200 20.23 15.44 -5.00
N CYS A 201 21.17 14.98 -5.82
CA CYS A 201 20.89 14.27 -7.07
C CYS A 201 21.27 12.78 -6.95
N CYS A 202 20.35 11.95 -6.49
CA CYS A 202 20.62 10.55 -6.18
C CYS A 202 20.26 9.62 -7.35
N TYR A 203 21.25 9.14 -8.11
CA TYR A 203 21.03 8.19 -9.20
C TYR A 203 21.33 6.74 -8.76
N ILE A 204 20.29 5.91 -8.62
CA ILE A 204 20.41 4.49 -8.28
C ILE A 204 20.55 3.69 -9.58
N ASN A 205 21.69 3.01 -9.77
CA ASN A 205 22.02 2.28 -10.98
C ASN A 205 22.69 0.92 -10.66
N THR A 206 22.38 -0.12 -11.41
CA THR A 206 23.00 -1.46 -11.32
C THR A 206 24.36 -1.57 -12.01
N ASP A 207 24.73 -0.61 -12.86
CA ASP A 207 25.92 -0.70 -13.71
C ASP A 207 27.17 0.00 -13.12
N VAL A 208 27.12 0.51 -11.88
CA VAL A 208 28.28 1.13 -11.23
C VAL A 208 29.17 0.07 -10.56
N PRO A 209 30.43 -0.13 -10.99
CA PRO A 209 31.33 -1.09 -10.36
C PRO A 209 31.55 -0.78 -8.87
N GLY A 210 31.11 -1.69 -7.99
CA GLY A 210 31.19 -1.51 -6.52
C GLY A 210 29.83 -1.30 -5.85
N GLN A 211 28.80 -0.92 -6.60
CA GLN A 211 27.42 -1.17 -6.20
C GLN A 211 27.15 -2.64 -6.54
N GLN A 212 26.98 -3.49 -5.53
CA GLN A 212 26.40 -4.80 -5.78
C GLN A 212 25.03 -4.59 -6.43
N THR A 213 24.44 -5.64 -7.01
CA THR A 213 23.03 -5.66 -7.45
C THR A 213 22.05 -5.15 -6.38
N TYR A 214 22.53 -5.03 -5.14
CA TYR A 214 21.91 -4.41 -3.97
C TYR A 214 22.79 -3.26 -3.47
N ALA A 215 22.34 -2.01 -3.62
CA ALA A 215 23.02 -0.89 -2.98
C ALA A 215 22.68 -0.87 -1.47
N GLN A 216 23.68 -1.03 -0.60
CA GLN A 216 23.58 -0.79 0.86
C GLN A 216 23.62 0.71 1.23
N GLY A 217 23.57 1.57 0.19
CA GLY A 217 23.70 3.01 0.25
C GLY A 217 24.19 3.58 -1.08
N LEU A 218 24.05 4.88 -1.22
CA LEU A 218 24.63 5.71 -2.27
C LEU A 218 25.29 6.91 -1.59
N ASP A 219 26.61 7.02 -1.72
CA ASP A 219 27.39 8.18 -1.30
C ASP A 219 28.14 8.71 -2.54
N ASP A 220 27.57 9.73 -3.16
CA ASP A 220 28.11 10.41 -4.34
C ASP A 220 28.24 11.90 -4.07
N ALA A 221 29.43 12.28 -3.59
CA ALA A 221 29.79 13.67 -3.33
C ALA A 221 29.73 14.55 -4.58
N GLY A 222 29.92 14.00 -5.79
CA GLY A 222 29.82 14.75 -7.04
C GLY A 222 28.39 15.14 -7.40
N GLN A 223 27.43 14.37 -6.91
CA GLN A 223 26.00 14.61 -7.10
C GLN A 223 25.30 15.15 -5.84
N ASN A 224 26.08 15.54 -4.83
CA ASN A 224 25.58 15.94 -3.53
C ASN A 224 24.57 14.92 -2.96
N CYS A 225 24.78 13.61 -3.15
CA CYS A 225 23.85 12.57 -2.71
C CYS A 225 24.47 11.72 -1.60
N LYS A 226 23.72 11.49 -0.52
CA LYS A 226 24.14 10.63 0.59
C LYS A 226 22.96 9.87 1.23
N ILE A 227 22.57 8.79 0.57
CA ILE A 227 21.60 7.80 1.08
C ILE A 227 22.41 6.69 1.78
N VAL A 228 22.37 6.62 3.11
CA VAL A 228 23.22 5.69 3.87
C VAL A 228 22.38 4.74 4.73
N SER A 229 22.97 3.63 5.15
CA SER A 229 22.31 2.74 6.11
C SER A 229 21.95 3.49 7.40
N PRO A 230 20.72 3.29 7.94
CA PRO A 230 20.32 3.89 9.21
C PRO A 230 21.29 3.57 10.34
N SER A 231 21.67 4.57 11.13
CA SER A 231 22.80 4.48 12.06
C SER A 231 22.58 5.25 13.35
N TYR A 232 23.31 4.83 14.40
CA TYR A 232 23.31 5.53 15.68
C TYR A 232 24.27 6.72 15.67
N SER A 233 23.96 7.70 16.53
CA SER A 233 24.88 8.73 16.99
C SER A 233 24.58 9.03 18.44
N CYS A 234 25.60 9.27 19.26
CA CYS A 234 25.41 9.53 20.67
C CYS A 234 26.45 10.52 21.20
N GLY A 235 26.09 11.36 22.16
CA GLY A 235 27.02 12.30 22.78
C GLY A 235 26.59 12.73 24.17
N TRP A 236 27.53 13.25 24.95
CA TRP A 236 27.25 13.83 26.26
C TRP A 236 26.37 15.08 26.13
N ALA A 237 25.30 15.15 26.91
CA ALA A 237 24.37 16.25 26.97
C ALA A 237 24.33 16.83 28.39
N ALA A 238 24.93 18.01 28.56
CA ALA A 238 25.11 18.62 29.87
C ALA A 238 23.79 19.06 30.54
N ASP A 239 22.75 19.36 29.74
CA ASP A 239 21.42 19.76 30.19
C ASP A 239 20.65 18.65 30.91
N ILE A 240 20.96 17.39 30.60
CA ILE A 240 20.35 16.20 31.22
C ILE A 240 21.33 15.45 32.12
N ASN A 241 22.59 15.89 32.18
CA ASN A 241 23.68 15.21 32.89
C ASN A 241 23.71 13.71 32.55
N GLY A 242 23.74 13.42 31.24
CA GLY A 242 23.66 12.07 30.68
C GLY A 242 24.05 12.08 29.21
N TYR A 243 23.72 11.01 28.50
CA TYR A 243 24.00 10.90 27.07
C TYR A 243 22.71 11.11 26.28
N ARG A 244 22.79 11.89 25.20
CA ARG A 244 21.71 12.04 24.22
C ARG A 244 22.15 11.39 22.93
N GLY A 245 21.30 10.54 22.37
CA GLY A 245 21.57 9.87 21.12
C GLY A 245 20.37 9.89 20.18
N PHE A 246 20.66 9.46 18.96
CA PHE A 246 19.69 9.36 17.88
C PHE A 246 19.96 8.09 17.07
N TYR A 247 18.89 7.40 16.68
CA TYR A 247 18.91 6.48 15.55
C TYR A 247 18.38 7.21 14.32
N LYS A 248 19.21 7.34 13.28
CA LYS A 248 18.97 8.21 12.14
C LYS A 248 18.57 7.42 10.91
N GLY A 249 17.49 7.83 10.23
CA GLY A 249 17.08 7.31 8.93
C GLY A 249 18.11 7.53 7.82
N SER A 250 17.85 6.97 6.64
CA SER A 250 18.81 6.93 5.53
C SER A 250 19.07 8.27 4.84
N LEU A 251 18.16 9.24 5.00
CA LEU A 251 18.26 10.59 4.45
C LEU A 251 18.90 11.60 5.42
N ALA A 252 19.43 11.14 6.55
CA ALA A 252 19.88 12.02 7.63
C ALA A 252 20.98 13.00 7.27
N GLU A 253 21.78 12.67 6.26
CA GLU A 253 22.95 13.47 5.87
C GLU A 253 22.62 14.52 4.81
N MET A 254 21.35 14.63 4.40
CA MET A 254 20.84 15.55 3.37
C MET A 254 19.82 16.56 3.95
N GLN A 255 19.96 16.90 5.23
CA GLN A 255 19.07 17.81 5.96
C GLN A 255 19.50 19.29 5.87
N ASP A 256 19.83 19.77 4.68
CA ASP A 256 20.25 21.16 4.47
C ASP A 256 19.15 22.05 3.88
N GLY A 257 17.94 21.51 3.73
CA GLY A 257 16.77 22.17 3.14
C GLY A 257 16.71 22.08 1.60
N LEU A 258 17.74 21.54 0.94
CA LEU A 258 17.73 21.37 -0.50
C LEU A 258 16.78 20.24 -0.93
N PRO A 259 16.11 20.37 -2.09
CA PRO A 259 15.34 19.29 -2.66
C PRO A 259 16.17 18.02 -2.83
N ILE A 260 15.57 16.86 -2.58
CA ILE A 260 16.17 15.55 -2.80
C ILE A 260 15.47 14.89 -3.97
N ASN A 261 16.23 14.56 -5.01
CA ASN A 261 15.73 13.85 -6.17
C ASN A 261 16.39 12.48 -6.26
N VAL A 262 15.60 11.42 -6.09
CA VAL A 262 16.05 10.03 -6.21
C VAL A 262 15.55 9.46 -7.54
N PHE A 263 16.48 9.12 -8.41
CA PHE A 263 16.24 8.56 -9.73
C PHE A 263 16.63 7.09 -9.75
N PHE A 264 15.64 6.23 -9.92
CA PHE A 264 15.84 4.82 -10.12
C PHE A 264 15.96 4.50 -11.59
N MET A 265 17.10 3.95 -11.98
CA MET A 265 17.22 3.30 -13.27
C MET A 265 16.39 2.02 -13.30
N ASP A 266 15.99 1.62 -14.50
CA ASP A 266 15.20 0.40 -14.69
C ASP A 266 15.90 -0.81 -14.08
N ASN A 267 15.18 -1.59 -13.29
CA ASN A 267 15.69 -2.75 -12.55
C ASN A 267 16.65 -2.44 -11.40
N ALA A 268 16.99 -1.17 -11.15
CA ALA A 268 17.82 -0.81 -10.02
C ALA A 268 17.14 -1.18 -8.70
N GLU A 269 17.91 -1.70 -7.76
CA GLU A 269 17.40 -2.12 -6.45
C GLU A 269 18.19 -1.45 -5.33
N LEU A 270 17.46 -0.79 -4.43
CA LEU A 270 17.96 -0.23 -3.19
C LEU A 270 17.53 -1.15 -2.04
N GLY A 271 18.50 -1.72 -1.33
CA GLY A 271 18.26 -2.67 -0.24
C GLY A 271 18.03 -2.02 1.13
N LEU A 272 17.69 -0.73 1.15
CA LEU A 272 17.41 0.04 2.36
C LEU A 272 16.27 1.02 2.12
N GLY A 273 15.47 1.26 3.16
CA GLY A 273 14.35 2.21 3.09
C GLY A 273 14.81 3.64 2.88
N VAL A 274 14.03 4.41 2.13
CA VAL A 274 14.20 5.86 1.95
C VAL A 274 13.42 6.55 3.05
N THR A 275 14.12 7.00 4.10
CA THR A 275 13.46 7.54 5.28
C THR A 275 14.20 8.70 5.93
N ASN A 276 13.43 9.66 6.41
CA ASN A 276 13.90 10.76 7.24
C ASN A 276 13.46 10.67 8.70
N ARG A 277 12.87 9.56 9.10
CA ARG A 277 12.48 9.35 10.47
C ARG A 277 13.72 9.23 11.35
N MET A 278 13.65 9.77 12.56
CA MET A 278 14.67 9.60 13.57
C MET A 278 14.02 9.25 14.90
N TRP A 279 14.76 8.51 15.70
CA TRP A 279 14.36 8.27 17.08
C TRP A 279 15.41 8.88 18.00
N GLY A 280 14.99 9.83 18.84
CA GLY A 280 15.83 10.47 19.84
C GLY A 280 15.68 9.78 21.19
N PHE A 281 16.79 9.69 21.93
CA PHE A 281 16.80 9.09 23.26
C PHE A 281 17.81 9.74 24.20
N GLU A 282 17.53 9.63 25.50
CA GLU A 282 18.38 10.07 26.61
C GLU A 282 18.72 8.86 27.49
N LEU A 283 20.01 8.65 27.72
CA LEU A 283 20.55 7.57 28.53
C LEU A 283 21.05 8.10 29.88
N GLU A 284 20.97 7.27 30.90
CA GLU A 284 21.54 7.56 32.22
C GLU A 284 23.07 7.80 32.14
N SER A 285 23.61 8.54 33.10
CA SER A 285 25.06 8.75 33.25
C SER A 285 25.72 7.58 33.99
N THR A 286 25.77 6.40 33.36
CA THR A 286 26.46 5.21 33.86
C THR A 286 27.58 4.76 32.92
N THR A 287 28.51 3.94 33.40
CA THR A 287 29.62 3.39 32.59
C THR A 287 29.12 2.48 31.47
N GLU A 288 28.03 1.75 31.70
CA GLU A 288 27.37 0.93 30.69
C GLU A 288 26.79 1.79 29.57
N CYS A 289 26.15 2.91 29.91
CA CYS A 289 25.63 3.86 28.92
C CYS A 289 26.74 4.62 28.17
N GLU A 290 27.85 4.94 28.83
CA GLU A 290 29.04 5.48 28.18
C GLU A 290 29.59 4.50 27.14
N THR A 291 29.77 3.23 27.54
CA THR A 291 30.26 2.16 26.65
C THR A 291 29.33 1.96 25.47
N LEU A 292 28.01 1.98 25.71
CA LEU A 292 27.03 1.89 24.64
C LEU A 292 27.08 3.11 23.70
N CYS A 293 27.25 4.32 24.25
CA CYS A 293 27.39 5.55 23.47
C CYS A 293 28.65 5.51 22.58
N ASP A 294 29.76 5.01 23.11
CA ASP A 294 30.99 4.80 22.35
C ASP A 294 30.80 3.74 21.24
N ALA A 295 30.06 2.66 21.53
CA ALA A 295 29.73 1.62 20.55
C ALA A 295 28.86 2.17 19.41
N MET A 296 27.85 2.98 19.74
CA MET A 296 26.98 3.67 18.79
C MET A 296 27.75 4.59 17.83
N ASN A 297 28.83 5.19 18.31
CA ASN A 297 29.72 6.03 17.51
C ASN A 297 30.83 5.25 16.81
N GLY A 298 30.81 3.91 16.85
CA GLY A 298 31.81 3.04 16.25
C GLY A 298 33.21 3.12 16.90
N GLN A 299 33.30 3.65 18.12
CA GLN A 299 34.58 3.76 18.85
C GLN A 299 34.98 2.45 19.51
N VAL A 300 33.99 1.64 19.91
CA VAL A 300 34.15 0.29 20.45
C VAL A 300 33.17 -0.68 19.76
N ALA A 301 33.38 -1.99 19.96
CA ALA A 301 32.45 -3.00 19.45
C ALA A 301 31.12 -2.97 20.24
N TRP A 302 30.03 -3.40 19.58
CA TRP A 302 28.73 -3.54 20.22
C TRP A 302 28.79 -4.50 21.44
N ASP A 303 28.20 -4.08 22.56
CA ASP A 303 28.15 -4.85 23.81
C ASP A 303 26.69 -5.03 24.26
N ASP A 304 26.16 -6.25 24.09
CA ASP A 304 24.79 -6.60 24.48
C ASP A 304 24.55 -6.50 25.99
N ALA A 305 25.57 -6.68 26.83
CA ALA A 305 25.45 -6.54 28.27
C ALA A 305 25.33 -5.05 28.66
N ALA A 306 26.10 -4.18 28.02
CA ALA A 306 25.97 -2.74 28.15
C ALA A 306 24.59 -2.26 27.66
N ALA A 307 24.15 -2.72 26.47
CA ALA A 307 22.82 -2.42 25.93
C ALA A 307 21.67 -2.90 26.84
N SER A 308 21.84 -4.04 27.51
CA SER A 308 20.82 -4.56 28.43
C SER A 308 20.79 -3.85 29.79
N SER A 309 21.92 -3.29 30.21
CA SER A 309 22.06 -2.63 31.51
C SER A 309 21.77 -1.13 31.43
N CYS A 310 22.15 -0.48 30.33
CA CYS A 310 21.91 0.93 30.11
C CYS A 310 20.41 1.24 30.02
N GLN A 311 19.95 2.22 30.81
CA GLN A 311 18.56 2.64 30.83
C GLN A 311 18.35 3.88 29.97
N ILE A 312 17.28 3.84 29.19
CA ILE A 312 16.68 5.00 28.57
C ILE A 312 15.85 5.71 29.63
N THR A 313 16.16 6.99 29.85
CA THR A 313 15.42 7.89 30.76
C THR A 313 14.31 8.65 30.04
N LYS A 314 14.46 8.80 28.73
CA LYS A 314 13.47 9.43 27.85
C LYS A 314 13.72 8.99 26.41
N GLY A 315 12.67 8.65 25.68
CA GLY A 315 12.69 8.44 24.24
C GLY A 315 11.60 9.26 23.57
N TRP A 316 11.82 9.67 22.33
CA TRP A 316 10.82 10.38 21.52
C TRP A 316 11.03 10.10 20.04
N ASP A 317 9.92 10.02 19.31
CA ASP A 317 9.97 10.07 17.86
C ASP A 317 10.33 11.49 17.43
N ALA A 318 11.22 11.61 16.46
CA ALA A 318 11.66 12.88 15.95
C ALA A 318 11.66 12.82 14.43
N ALA A 319 10.92 13.73 13.81
CA ALA A 319 11.27 14.10 12.46
C ALA A 319 12.56 14.94 12.48
N MET A 320 13.32 14.91 11.39
CA MET A 320 14.61 15.61 11.20
C MET A 320 14.53 17.16 11.27
N ASN A 321 13.50 17.73 11.87
CA ASN A 321 13.17 19.14 11.76
C ASN A 321 13.63 19.90 12.99
N GLY A 322 14.72 20.65 12.83
CA GLY A 322 15.10 21.74 13.73
C GLY A 322 15.84 21.35 15.01
N GLY A 323 15.89 20.08 15.41
CA GLY A 323 16.56 19.66 16.66
C GLY A 323 18.09 19.89 16.70
N GLN A 324 18.76 19.98 15.56
CA GLN A 324 20.21 20.24 15.45
C GLN A 324 20.57 21.46 14.58
N GLY A 325 19.66 22.42 14.42
CA GLY A 325 19.95 23.67 13.70
C GLY A 325 20.01 23.59 12.17
N GLY A 326 19.55 22.49 11.57
CA GLY A 326 19.36 22.35 10.11
C GLY A 326 18.04 22.95 9.60
N GLN A 327 17.94 23.21 8.30
CA GLN A 327 16.73 23.73 7.65
C GLN A 327 15.61 22.68 7.46
N GLY A 328 15.82 21.46 7.97
CA GLY A 328 14.98 20.30 7.68
C GLY A 328 15.35 19.66 6.34
N LEU A 329 14.56 18.70 5.88
CA LEU A 329 14.69 18.18 4.54
C LEU A 329 14.05 19.12 3.54
N GLY A 330 14.52 19.10 2.29
CA GLY A 330 13.80 19.71 1.18
C GLY A 330 12.69 18.79 0.65
N LYS A 331 11.98 19.28 -0.37
CA LYS A 331 11.01 18.48 -1.14
C LYS A 331 11.66 17.19 -1.61
N LEU A 332 10.98 16.06 -1.42
CA LEU A 332 11.45 14.77 -1.88
C LEU A 332 10.76 14.40 -3.19
N SER A 333 11.53 13.98 -4.18
CA SER A 333 11.02 13.38 -5.40
C SER A 333 11.69 12.03 -5.65
N ILE A 334 10.90 10.99 -5.87
CA ILE A 334 11.38 9.65 -6.22
C ILE A 334 10.76 9.27 -7.55
N SER A 335 11.56 8.86 -8.53
CA SER A 335 11.04 8.48 -9.84
C SER A 335 11.81 7.37 -10.51
N GLY A 336 11.14 6.66 -11.42
CA GLY A 336 11.72 5.64 -12.29
C GLY A 336 11.32 4.21 -11.89
N PHE A 337 11.64 3.25 -12.76
CA PHE A 337 11.18 1.86 -12.64
C PHE A 337 12.19 0.94 -11.92
N GLY A 338 12.75 1.43 -10.82
CA GLY A 338 13.52 0.61 -9.89
C GLY A 338 12.69 0.22 -8.68
N ARG A 339 13.38 -0.34 -7.69
CA ARG A 339 12.78 -1.06 -6.58
C ARG A 339 13.48 -0.70 -5.26
N ILE A 340 12.69 -0.55 -4.21
CA ILE A 340 13.17 -0.49 -2.82
C ILE A 340 12.75 -1.78 -2.14
N SER A 341 13.71 -2.51 -1.56
CA SER A 341 13.53 -3.90 -1.16
C SER A 341 13.77 -4.10 0.32
N GLY A 342 12.78 -4.64 1.02
CA GLY A 342 12.86 -5.07 2.42
C GLY A 342 13.39 -6.48 2.62
N TYR A 343 13.82 -7.17 1.55
CA TYR A 343 14.18 -8.59 1.59
C TYR A 343 15.17 -8.95 2.70
N TYR A 344 16.24 -8.17 2.88
CA TYR A 344 17.25 -8.45 3.92
C TYR A 344 16.73 -8.22 5.34
N LEU A 345 15.87 -7.23 5.53
CA LEU A 345 15.24 -6.99 6.83
C LEU A 345 14.37 -8.19 7.20
N MET A 346 13.61 -8.71 6.23
CA MET A 346 12.75 -9.89 6.34
C MET A 346 13.53 -11.20 6.51
N ALA A 347 14.63 -11.40 5.78
CA ALA A 347 15.39 -12.65 5.74
C ALA A 347 16.35 -12.80 6.93
N ASP A 348 17.04 -11.72 7.32
CA ASP A 348 18.19 -11.80 8.23
C ASP A 348 17.96 -11.13 9.60
N GLN A 349 16.96 -10.24 9.75
CA GLN A 349 16.89 -9.34 10.92
C GLN A 349 15.62 -9.43 11.76
N VAL A 350 14.55 -10.09 11.31
CA VAL A 350 13.31 -10.25 12.10
C VAL A 350 13.57 -10.97 13.43
N GLN A 351 14.48 -11.96 13.47
CA GLN A 351 14.81 -12.68 14.72
C GLN A 351 15.66 -11.85 15.70
N THR A 352 16.38 -10.83 15.23
CA THR A 352 17.37 -10.10 16.05
C THR A 352 16.83 -8.81 16.67
N LEU A 353 15.71 -8.29 16.14
CA LEU A 353 15.06 -7.03 16.54
C LEU A 353 13.91 -7.19 17.56
N GLY A 354 13.55 -8.43 17.93
CA GLY A 354 12.64 -8.75 19.05
C GLY A 354 11.15 -8.83 18.68
N ASP A 355 10.33 -9.38 19.59
CA ASP A 355 8.90 -9.64 19.38
C ASP A 355 8.13 -8.36 18.98
N TRP A 356 7.56 -8.42 17.77
CA TRP A 356 6.82 -7.36 17.10
C TRP A 356 5.50 -6.97 17.80
N GLU A 357 4.93 -7.86 18.63
CA GLU A 357 3.66 -7.64 19.36
C GLU A 357 3.67 -6.37 20.23
N GLN A 358 4.85 -5.83 20.52
CA GLN A 358 5.00 -4.62 21.33
C GLN A 358 5.27 -3.34 20.53
N VAL A 359 5.45 -3.39 19.21
CA VAL A 359 5.73 -2.20 18.38
C VAL A 359 4.44 -1.41 18.09
N ALA A 360 3.33 -2.10 17.82
CA ALA A 360 2.06 -1.48 17.42
C ALA A 360 1.41 -0.57 18.49
N ASN A 361 1.80 -0.72 19.77
CA ASN A 361 1.15 -0.01 20.88
C ASN A 361 2.02 1.07 21.55
N GLN A 362 3.20 1.38 21.00
CA GLN A 362 4.28 1.97 21.82
C GLN A 362 5.13 3.05 21.10
N PHE A 363 4.50 4.15 20.64
CA PHE A 363 5.20 5.43 20.33
C PHE A 363 4.86 6.65 21.23
N ASP A 364 4.28 6.43 22.42
CA ASP A 364 4.11 7.45 23.47
C ASP A 364 5.40 8.11 24.03
N ALA A 365 5.36 9.42 24.33
CA ALA A 365 6.49 10.33 24.55
C ALA A 365 7.32 10.13 25.85
N THR A 366 7.18 9.00 26.54
CA THR A 366 7.83 8.74 27.85
C THR A 366 8.41 7.32 27.97
N TYR A 367 9.15 6.85 26.96
CA TYR A 367 9.85 5.57 27.05
C TYR A 367 10.95 5.58 28.10
N THR A 368 10.80 4.71 29.11
CA THR A 368 11.86 4.32 30.03
C THR A 368 12.05 2.81 30.01
N GLY A 369 13.28 2.32 30.01
CA GLY A 369 13.59 0.89 30.03
C GLY A 369 15.00 0.59 29.55
N SER A 370 15.37 -0.70 29.46
CA SER A 370 16.67 -1.07 28.93
C SER A 370 16.78 -0.70 27.45
N PHE A 371 17.97 -0.29 27.03
CA PHE A 371 18.23 0.02 25.63
C PHE A 371 17.98 -1.18 24.73
N SER A 372 18.37 -2.40 25.14
CA SER A 372 18.14 -3.61 24.36
C SER A 372 16.66 -3.92 24.09
N GLY A 373 15.74 -3.45 24.95
CA GLY A 373 14.30 -3.65 24.79
C GLY A 373 13.63 -2.56 23.96
N VAL A 374 14.00 -1.29 24.17
CA VAL A 374 13.35 -0.15 23.52
C VAL A 374 14.07 0.28 22.24
N GLY A 375 15.40 0.27 22.24
CA GLY A 375 16.22 0.69 21.10
C GLY A 375 15.98 -0.14 19.86
N LYS A 376 15.99 -1.47 20.00
CA LYS A 376 15.76 -2.39 18.87
C LYS A 376 14.38 -2.23 18.22
N LYS A 377 13.33 -1.92 19.01
CA LYS A 377 11.99 -1.64 18.49
C LYS A 377 11.98 -0.39 17.61
N ASN A 378 12.67 0.67 18.05
CA ASN A 378 12.76 1.91 17.30
C ASN A 378 13.67 1.75 16.06
N GLU A 379 14.69 0.89 16.11
CA GLU A 379 15.41 0.48 14.90
C GLU A 379 14.50 -0.19 13.89
N TRP A 380 13.66 -1.13 14.35
CA TRP A 380 12.68 -1.80 13.49
C TRP A 380 11.77 -0.79 12.82
N ALA A 381 11.19 0.14 13.58
CA ALA A 381 10.28 1.17 13.07
C ALA A 381 10.87 1.96 11.90
N ILE A 382 12.13 2.40 12.04
CA ILE A 382 12.83 3.20 11.02
C ILE A 382 13.27 2.32 9.83
N ARG A 383 13.80 1.11 10.08
CA ARG A 383 14.31 0.23 9.01
C ARG A 383 13.21 -0.38 8.16
N SER A 384 12.04 -0.64 8.76
CA SER A 384 10.92 -1.31 8.12
C SER A 384 10.14 -0.41 7.16
N GLY A 385 10.24 0.92 7.30
CA GLY A 385 9.68 1.85 6.33
C GLY A 385 10.50 1.85 5.03
N LEU A 386 9.96 1.28 3.96
CA LEU A 386 10.63 1.26 2.65
C LEU A 386 10.63 2.66 2.01
N ILE A 387 9.52 3.39 2.16
CA ILE A 387 9.44 4.81 1.91
C ILE A 387 8.68 5.41 3.09
N ASP A 388 9.40 5.92 4.09
CA ASP A 388 8.81 6.50 5.31
C ASP A 388 9.35 7.91 5.50
N VAL A 389 8.57 8.91 5.09
CA VAL A 389 9.03 10.29 4.99
C VAL A 389 8.02 11.24 5.62
N ILE A 390 8.46 11.97 6.63
CA ILE A 390 7.70 12.99 7.33
C ILE A 390 7.91 14.35 6.65
N SER A 391 6.82 15.08 6.40
CA SER A 391 6.88 16.48 5.95
C SER A 391 6.76 17.45 7.14
N SER A 392 7.32 18.65 6.96
CA SER A 392 7.61 19.58 8.06
C SER A 392 8.21 20.90 7.59
N GLY A 393 8.82 20.91 6.40
CA GLY A 393 9.36 22.10 5.78
C GLY A 393 8.26 23.11 5.42
N GLN A 394 8.54 24.39 5.61
CA GLN A 394 7.75 25.47 5.03
C GLN A 394 8.09 25.59 3.56
N TYR A 395 7.48 24.77 2.71
CA TYR A 395 7.61 24.89 1.26
C TYR A 395 6.60 25.91 0.72
N ALA A 396 7.01 26.64 -0.32
CA ALA A 396 6.10 27.54 -1.05
C ALA A 396 5.09 26.76 -1.91
N ASP A 397 5.36 25.48 -2.18
CA ASP A 397 4.53 24.57 -2.96
C ASP A 397 3.57 23.77 -2.05
N ASP A 398 2.41 23.40 -2.58
CA ASP A 398 1.39 22.60 -1.88
C ASP A 398 1.79 21.11 -1.71
N LEU A 399 2.85 20.65 -2.41
CA LEU A 399 3.28 19.24 -2.47
C LEU A 399 4.70 19.03 -1.91
N ALA A 400 4.83 18.25 -0.83
CA ALA A 400 6.12 17.94 -0.20
C ALA A 400 6.81 16.69 -0.77
N HIS A 401 6.03 15.75 -1.31
CA HIS A 401 6.53 14.47 -1.81
C HIS A 401 5.90 14.17 -3.17
N ASP A 402 6.73 13.85 -4.17
CA ASP A 402 6.29 13.40 -5.50
C ASP A 402 6.97 12.07 -5.83
N ILE A 403 6.20 10.98 -5.84
CA ILE A 403 6.71 9.63 -6.00
C ILE A 403 6.06 8.98 -7.22
N ARG A 404 6.87 8.60 -8.21
CA ARG A 404 6.37 8.08 -9.48
C ARG A 404 7.06 6.79 -9.88
N GLU A 405 6.30 5.87 -10.44
CA GLU A 405 6.80 4.75 -11.25
C GLU A 405 7.67 3.71 -10.52
N VAL A 406 7.93 3.90 -9.22
CA VAL A 406 8.78 3.04 -8.40
C VAL A 406 8.02 1.84 -7.83
N GLN A 407 8.74 0.78 -7.51
CA GLN A 407 8.21 -0.33 -6.74
C GLN A 407 8.80 -0.40 -5.33
N THR A 408 8.00 -0.86 -4.38
CA THR A 408 8.47 -1.36 -3.09
C THR A 408 8.17 -2.84 -2.99
N VAL A 409 9.15 -3.63 -2.52
CA VAL A 409 9.03 -5.08 -2.46
C VAL A 409 9.45 -5.64 -1.10
N TRP A 410 8.83 -6.75 -0.69
CA TRP A 410 9.11 -7.42 0.59
C TRP A 410 8.88 -6.51 1.80
N GLY A 411 7.68 -5.93 1.86
CA GLY A 411 7.24 -5.14 3.00
C GLY A 411 7.25 -5.94 4.30
N CYS A 412 7.48 -5.24 5.40
CA CYS A 412 7.58 -5.82 6.73
C CYS A 412 6.27 -5.63 7.52
N LYS A 413 6.08 -6.46 8.54
CA LYS A 413 5.06 -6.26 9.58
C LYS A 413 5.40 -5.03 10.42
N ARG A 414 4.66 -3.94 10.28
CA ARG A 414 4.89 -2.67 11.00
C ARG A 414 3.72 -2.27 11.89
N GLY A 415 2.51 -2.70 11.57
CA GLY A 415 1.27 -2.07 12.04
C GLY A 415 1.00 -0.72 11.38
N ASP A 416 1.71 -0.41 10.29
CA ASP A 416 1.65 0.82 9.49
C ASP A 416 2.04 0.48 8.04
N GLY A 417 1.85 1.43 7.12
CA GLY A 417 2.20 1.28 5.71
C GLY A 417 3.72 1.17 5.48
N ASN A 418 4.17 0.27 4.61
CA ASN A 418 5.60 0.26 4.18
C ASN A 418 5.95 1.46 3.29
N ILE A 419 4.92 2.11 2.74
CA ILE A 419 4.98 3.44 2.16
C ILE A 419 4.11 4.33 3.04
N GLN A 420 4.74 5.23 3.79
CA GLN A 420 4.09 6.14 4.72
C GLN A 420 4.61 7.55 4.47
N LEU A 421 3.72 8.44 4.05
CA LEU A 421 4.11 9.79 3.64
C LEU A 421 3.40 10.86 4.44
N SER A 422 4.18 11.85 4.84
CA SER A 422 3.76 12.95 5.67
C SER A 422 3.14 12.49 7.00
N ALA A 423 3.63 11.38 7.56
CA ALA A 423 3.21 10.93 8.89
C ALA A 423 3.35 12.07 9.90
N VAL A 424 2.35 12.22 10.78
CA VAL A 424 2.40 13.25 11.81
C VAL A 424 3.48 12.85 12.82
N ALA A 425 4.55 13.64 12.91
CA ALA A 425 5.54 13.45 13.97
C ALA A 425 4.92 13.72 15.34
N HIS A 426 5.06 12.77 16.27
CA HIS A 426 4.71 12.93 17.67
C HIS A 426 5.66 13.93 18.36
N TRP A 427 5.38 15.25 18.28
CA TRP A 427 5.88 16.31 19.19
C TRP A 427 7.36 16.79 18.99
N PRO A 428 7.80 18.03 19.37
CA PRO A 428 7.16 19.14 20.09
C PRO A 428 6.90 20.40 19.24
N ASP A 429 6.56 20.29 17.97
CA ASP A 429 6.08 21.49 17.26
C ASP A 429 4.59 21.69 17.56
N ASN A 430 4.31 22.65 18.45
CA ASN A 430 2.98 23.13 18.81
C ASN A 430 2.25 23.84 17.64
N GLY A 431 2.51 23.45 16.39
CA GLY A 431 2.01 24.08 15.18
C GLY A 431 1.39 23.06 14.25
N ARG A 432 0.09 23.22 13.99
CA ARG A 432 -0.78 22.39 13.13
C ARG A 432 -0.43 22.39 11.63
N ASP A 433 0.77 22.83 11.24
CA ASP A 433 1.07 23.26 9.86
C ASP A 433 2.13 22.40 9.15
N GLY A 434 2.58 21.29 9.76
CA GLY A 434 3.68 20.46 9.23
C GLY A 434 3.28 19.42 8.18
N ASN A 435 2.00 19.07 8.05
CA ASN A 435 1.57 17.93 7.26
C ASN A 435 1.17 18.33 5.83
N LYS A 436 2.09 18.17 4.87
CA LYS A 436 1.93 18.61 3.47
C LYS A 436 1.54 17.45 2.56
N ALA A 437 0.86 17.76 1.45
CA ALA A 437 0.37 16.75 0.52
C ALA A 437 1.53 15.96 -0.13
N ALA A 438 1.27 14.69 -0.40
CA ALA A 438 2.08 13.80 -1.20
C ALA A 438 1.32 13.36 -2.45
N PHE A 439 2.04 13.12 -3.55
CA PHE A 439 1.48 12.63 -4.80
C PHE A 439 2.20 11.36 -5.21
N LEU A 440 1.43 10.32 -5.49
CA LEU A 440 1.93 9.06 -6.00
C LEU A 440 1.32 8.78 -7.37
N PHE A 441 2.13 8.34 -8.31
CA PHE A 441 1.67 7.92 -9.63
C PHE A 441 2.34 6.62 -10.06
N ASP A 442 1.57 5.63 -10.48
CA ASP A 442 2.10 4.37 -11.01
C ASP A 442 3.07 3.64 -10.05
N VAL A 443 2.80 3.75 -8.74
CA VAL A 443 3.57 3.08 -7.67
C VAL A 443 3.03 1.67 -7.42
N LYS A 444 3.93 0.70 -7.25
CA LYS A 444 3.57 -0.69 -6.93
C LYS A 444 4.16 -1.15 -5.62
N GLN A 445 3.33 -1.69 -4.74
CA GLN A 445 3.74 -2.35 -3.52
C GLN A 445 3.45 -3.85 -3.66
N ILE A 446 4.50 -4.67 -3.66
CA ILE A 446 4.43 -6.12 -3.95
C ILE A 446 5.07 -6.89 -2.79
N GLY A 447 4.51 -8.04 -2.43
CA GLY A 447 5.05 -8.87 -1.35
C GLY A 447 4.94 -8.25 0.04
N ASN A 448 4.03 -7.27 0.21
CA ASN A 448 3.71 -6.70 1.51
C ASN A 448 2.63 -7.56 2.22
N TRP A 449 2.93 -8.84 2.35
CA TRP A 449 2.02 -9.89 2.81
C TRP A 449 2.14 -10.35 4.29
N PRO A 450 3.17 -9.97 5.07
CA PRO A 450 3.17 -10.24 6.50
C PRO A 450 1.93 -9.66 7.19
N ASP A 451 1.49 -10.31 8.27
CA ASP A 451 0.43 -9.80 9.15
C ASP A 451 0.72 -8.35 9.60
N ALA A 452 -0.31 -7.51 9.78
CA ALA A 452 -0.19 -6.08 10.09
C ALA A 452 0.81 -5.31 9.18
N ALA A 453 0.71 -5.55 7.88
CA ALA A 453 1.47 -4.85 6.87
C ALA A 453 0.50 -4.11 5.94
N ASP A 454 0.26 -2.84 6.28
CA ASP A 454 -0.67 -1.96 5.58
C ASP A 454 -0.07 -1.50 4.25
N GLY A 455 -0.95 -1.04 3.38
CA GLY A 455 -0.68 -0.53 2.05
C GLY A 455 0.09 0.79 2.03
N ILE A 456 -0.37 1.69 1.18
CA ILE A 456 0.12 3.06 1.08
C ILE A 456 -0.67 3.92 2.07
N GLU A 457 0.05 4.59 2.96
CA GLU A 457 -0.50 5.55 3.91
C GLU A 457 -0.12 6.99 3.51
N LEU A 458 -1.16 7.82 3.37
CA LEU A 458 -1.05 9.22 2.99
C LEU A 458 -1.66 10.08 4.09
N ASN A 459 -0.83 10.52 5.03
CA ASN A 459 -1.29 11.28 6.17
C ASN A 459 -1.43 12.77 5.83
N GLY A 460 -0.85 13.24 4.72
CA GLY A 460 -0.94 14.62 4.26
C GLY A 460 -2.31 15.01 3.73
N ASP A 461 -2.87 16.10 4.27
CA ASP A 461 -4.08 16.72 3.77
C ASP A 461 -3.94 17.09 2.27
N GLY A 462 -4.85 16.61 1.42
CA GLY A 462 -4.80 16.81 -0.04
C GLY A 462 -3.86 15.87 -0.79
N SER A 463 -3.31 14.85 -0.12
CA SER A 463 -2.48 13.84 -0.79
C SER A 463 -3.29 12.99 -1.76
N SER A 464 -2.62 12.45 -2.77
CA SER A 464 -3.28 11.54 -3.71
C SER A 464 -2.36 10.47 -4.27
N ALA A 465 -2.95 9.31 -4.60
CA ALA A 465 -2.28 8.17 -5.20
C ALA A 465 -3.08 7.67 -6.40
N TRP A 466 -2.47 7.74 -7.58
CA TRP A 466 -3.13 7.47 -8.85
C TRP A 466 -2.48 6.29 -9.56
N HIS A 467 -3.32 5.41 -10.08
CA HIS A 467 -2.91 4.21 -10.81
C HIS A 467 -1.91 3.35 -10.04
N THR A 468 -2.20 3.05 -8.78
CA THR A 468 -1.31 2.24 -7.93
C THR A 468 -1.67 0.76 -7.95
N PHE A 469 -0.70 -0.08 -7.63
CA PHE A 469 -0.93 -1.48 -7.29
C PHE A 469 -0.50 -1.73 -5.85
N GLN A 470 -1.34 -2.42 -5.08
CA GLN A 470 -1.00 -2.78 -3.70
C GLN A 470 -1.35 -4.23 -3.41
N GLN A 471 -0.37 -4.96 -2.89
CA GLN A 471 -0.55 -6.27 -2.31
C GLN A 471 -0.26 -6.15 -0.81
N ALA A 472 -1.30 -5.99 0.01
CA ALA A 472 -1.19 -5.78 1.45
C ALA A 472 -1.96 -6.86 2.22
N SER A 473 -1.47 -7.26 3.39
CA SER A 473 -2.14 -8.27 4.25
C SER A 473 -3.21 -7.66 5.14
N ASP A 474 -3.00 -6.41 5.53
CA ASP A 474 -3.90 -5.60 6.36
C ASP A 474 -4.59 -4.54 5.48
N ASP A 475 -4.76 -3.33 6.00
CA ASP A 475 -5.41 -2.22 5.31
C ASP A 475 -4.70 -1.88 3.98
N CYS A 476 -5.36 -2.09 2.84
CA CYS A 476 -4.78 -1.76 1.54
C CYS A 476 -4.85 -0.27 1.25
N LEU A 477 -6.04 0.33 1.34
CA LEU A 477 -6.22 1.78 1.21
C LEU A 477 -6.64 2.33 2.56
N LYS A 478 -5.97 3.38 3.03
CA LYS A 478 -6.31 4.05 4.29
C LYS A 478 -6.69 5.50 4.01
N LEU A 479 -7.95 5.83 4.29
CA LEU A 479 -8.49 7.19 4.12
C LEU A 479 -8.41 7.95 5.44
N GLU A 480 -7.19 8.28 5.87
CA GLU A 480 -6.93 8.84 7.21
C GLU A 480 -6.49 10.33 7.21
N ALA A 481 -6.66 11.04 6.09
CA ALA A 481 -6.36 12.47 5.95
C ALA A 481 -7.45 13.20 5.15
N SER A 482 -7.63 14.51 5.37
CA SER A 482 -8.67 15.25 4.63
C SER A 482 -8.25 15.46 3.18
N ARG A 483 -9.21 15.41 2.25
CA ARG A 483 -8.99 15.55 0.81
C ARG A 483 -8.03 14.50 0.23
N VAL A 484 -7.83 13.39 0.92
CA VAL A 484 -7.05 12.26 0.39
C VAL A 484 -7.79 11.61 -0.77
N THR A 485 -7.08 11.31 -1.85
CA THR A 485 -7.67 10.69 -3.05
C THR A 485 -6.87 9.48 -3.53
N PHE A 486 -7.51 8.32 -3.58
CA PHE A 486 -7.01 7.16 -4.33
C PHE A 486 -7.79 7.05 -5.64
N PHE A 487 -7.08 6.87 -6.74
CA PHE A 487 -7.69 6.80 -8.07
C PHE A 487 -7.13 5.63 -8.88
N ALA A 488 -8.01 4.80 -9.44
CA ALA A 488 -7.68 3.67 -10.32
C ALA A 488 -6.65 2.70 -9.69
N THR A 489 -6.93 2.21 -8.49
CA THR A 489 -6.02 1.33 -7.74
C THR A 489 -6.40 -0.13 -7.87
N THR A 490 -5.42 -0.97 -8.22
CA THR A 490 -5.57 -2.44 -8.22
C THR A 490 -5.06 -3.03 -6.91
N LEU A 491 -5.86 -3.90 -6.30
CA LEU A 491 -5.59 -4.48 -4.99
C LEU A 491 -5.51 -6.01 -5.02
N VAL A 492 -4.59 -6.54 -4.22
CA VAL A 492 -4.58 -7.90 -3.70
C VAL A 492 -4.61 -7.79 -2.18
N SER A 493 -5.76 -8.12 -1.57
CA SER A 493 -5.98 -7.89 -0.14
C SER A 493 -5.93 -9.19 0.66
N GLY A 494 -5.18 -9.15 1.76
CA GLY A 494 -5.14 -10.17 2.80
C GLY A 494 -6.37 -10.17 3.70
N ASN A 495 -6.31 -10.92 4.79
CA ASN A 495 -7.43 -11.10 5.72
C ASN A 495 -7.29 -10.29 7.02
N VAL A 496 -6.17 -9.60 7.22
CA VAL A 496 -5.95 -8.89 8.50
C VAL A 496 -6.80 -7.64 8.56
N GLY A 497 -7.02 -6.98 7.41
CA GLY A 497 -7.74 -5.72 7.34
C GLY A 497 -8.53 -5.44 6.10
N GLY A 498 -8.88 -4.17 5.91
CA GLY A 498 -9.79 -3.71 4.87
C GLY A 498 -9.12 -3.55 3.51
N ALA A 499 -9.85 -3.80 2.43
CA ALA A 499 -9.40 -3.32 1.12
C ALA A 499 -9.45 -1.78 1.06
N VAL A 500 -10.46 -1.20 1.71
CA VAL A 500 -10.58 0.25 1.96
C VAL A 500 -10.94 0.47 3.42
N ASN A 501 -9.98 0.97 4.19
CA ASN A 501 -10.17 1.35 5.58
C ASN A 501 -10.43 2.86 5.68
N LEU A 502 -11.57 3.20 6.27
CA LEU A 502 -12.03 4.57 6.54
C LEU A 502 -11.61 5.05 7.94
N GLY A 503 -11.17 4.14 8.79
CA GLY A 503 -10.85 4.36 10.19
C GLY A 503 -9.57 5.12 10.40
N ALA A 504 -9.38 5.49 11.66
CA ALA A 504 -8.15 6.08 12.14
C ALA A 504 -7.76 5.45 13.48
N TYR A 505 -6.46 5.23 13.66
CA TYR A 505 -5.88 4.70 14.88
C TYR A 505 -5.19 5.83 15.66
N GLY A 506 -5.34 5.79 16.98
CA GLY A 506 -4.67 6.73 17.85
C GLY A 506 -5.27 8.14 17.79
N ASP A 507 -4.42 9.16 17.90
CA ASP A 507 -4.88 10.53 18.09
C ASP A 507 -4.52 11.26 16.82
N LEU A 508 -5.53 11.83 16.19
CA LEU A 508 -5.44 12.60 14.97
C LEU A 508 -4.76 13.97 15.22
N TRP A 509 -3.72 14.02 16.08
CA TRP A 509 -2.93 15.22 16.34
C TRP A 509 -2.51 15.80 14.99
N GLY A 510 -2.78 17.09 14.78
CA GLY A 510 -2.50 17.75 13.50
C GLY A 510 -3.71 17.86 12.56
N HIS A 511 -4.67 16.94 12.63
CA HIS A 511 -5.97 17.12 11.99
C HIS A 511 -6.93 17.83 12.93
N SER A 512 -7.92 18.53 12.40
CA SER A 512 -8.89 19.32 13.19
C SER A 512 -9.89 18.47 14.00
N ARG A 513 -9.54 17.20 14.29
CA ARG A 513 -10.46 16.13 14.71
C ARG A 513 -11.64 15.94 13.75
N GLN A 514 -11.42 16.35 12.50
CA GLN A 514 -12.35 16.19 11.40
C GLN A 514 -11.54 15.75 10.18
N LEU A 515 -11.97 14.65 9.57
CA LEU A 515 -11.53 14.18 8.28
C LEU A 515 -12.65 14.45 7.27
N SER A 516 -12.34 15.13 6.17
CA SER A 516 -13.35 15.49 5.17
C SER A 516 -12.89 15.24 3.74
N ASP A 517 -13.87 15.06 2.85
CA ASP A 517 -13.66 15.07 1.39
C ASP A 517 -12.74 13.93 0.89
N MET A 518 -12.85 12.76 1.51
CA MET A 518 -12.00 11.59 1.25
C MET A 518 -12.58 10.77 0.09
N THR A 519 -11.75 10.37 -0.86
CA THR A 519 -12.20 9.67 -2.07
C THR A 519 -11.32 8.46 -2.39
N ALA A 520 -11.96 7.33 -2.69
CA ALA A 520 -11.36 6.19 -3.37
C ALA A 520 -12.23 5.85 -4.59
N ASP A 521 -11.74 6.10 -5.80
CA ASP A 521 -12.49 5.91 -7.04
C ASP A 521 -11.74 4.98 -8.00
N GLY A 522 -12.40 3.93 -8.48
CA GLY A 522 -11.77 2.86 -9.25
C GLY A 522 -10.96 1.93 -8.37
N VAL A 523 -11.63 1.21 -7.46
CA VAL A 523 -11.00 0.26 -6.53
C VAL A 523 -11.18 -1.17 -7.05
N TRP A 524 -10.14 -1.72 -7.69
CA TRP A 524 -10.24 -3.03 -8.31
C TRP A 524 -9.52 -4.08 -7.48
N LEU A 525 -10.28 -4.71 -6.59
CA LEU A 525 -9.83 -5.82 -5.77
C LEU A 525 -9.83 -7.11 -6.61
N HIS A 526 -8.81 -7.22 -7.45
CA HIS A 526 -8.61 -8.36 -8.35
C HIS A 526 -8.42 -9.66 -7.59
N ARG A 527 -8.00 -9.59 -6.33
CA ARG A 527 -7.85 -10.77 -5.48
C ARG A 527 -8.08 -10.46 -4.00
N SER A 528 -8.89 -11.28 -3.33
CA SER A 528 -9.26 -11.14 -1.92
C SER A 528 -9.26 -12.48 -1.20
N VAL A 529 -8.64 -12.55 -0.01
CA VAL A 529 -8.66 -13.74 0.88
C VAL A 529 -9.40 -13.48 2.19
N HIS A 530 -10.30 -12.51 2.20
CA HIS A 530 -11.12 -12.12 3.35
C HIS A 530 -12.02 -13.28 3.82
N VAL A 531 -11.85 -13.70 5.08
CA VAL A 531 -12.59 -14.79 5.72
C VAL A 531 -12.73 -14.57 7.23
N GLY A 532 -13.86 -15.00 7.79
CA GLY A 532 -14.05 -15.06 9.24
C GLY A 532 -14.24 -13.70 9.93
N GLY A 533 -14.38 -12.61 9.18
CA GLY A 533 -14.49 -11.26 9.75
C GLY A 533 -13.13 -10.67 10.10
N GLY A 534 -12.07 -11.04 9.39
CA GLY A 534 -10.70 -10.60 9.67
C GLY A 534 -10.15 -10.99 11.05
N TYR A 535 -9.19 -10.21 11.55
CA TYR A 535 -8.43 -10.49 12.77
C TYR A 535 -9.29 -10.52 14.06
N ASP A 536 -10.28 -9.64 14.17
CA ASP A 536 -11.07 -9.42 15.38
C ASP A 536 -12.57 -9.75 15.21
N GLY A 537 -12.94 -10.28 14.04
CA GLY A 537 -14.32 -10.55 13.68
C GLY A 537 -15.09 -9.31 13.20
N HIS A 538 -14.43 -8.16 13.00
CA HIS A 538 -15.02 -6.90 12.50
C HIS A 538 -14.36 -6.41 11.20
N GLY A 539 -13.66 -7.29 10.48
CA GLY A 539 -13.15 -7.06 9.13
C GLY A 539 -14.25 -6.97 8.08
N GLY A 540 -13.92 -6.30 6.97
CA GLY A 540 -14.73 -6.25 5.76
C GLY A 540 -13.96 -5.62 4.62
N ILE A 541 -14.49 -5.72 3.40
CA ILE A 541 -13.85 -5.12 2.21
C ILE A 541 -13.72 -3.60 2.37
N VAL A 542 -14.81 -2.94 2.76
CA VAL A 542 -14.78 -1.55 3.19
C VAL A 542 -15.06 -1.54 4.69
N ASP A 543 -14.05 -1.18 5.47
CA ASP A 543 -14.16 -1.14 6.92
C ASP A 543 -13.79 0.24 7.46
N SER A 544 -13.93 0.43 8.76
CA SER A 544 -13.49 1.66 9.41
C SER A 544 -12.79 1.41 10.72
N ARG A 545 -12.36 0.18 11.01
CA ARG A 545 -11.87 -0.27 12.33
C ARG A 545 -11.10 0.85 13.02
N SER A 546 -11.72 1.49 14.01
CA SER A 546 -11.24 2.75 14.59
C SER A 546 -10.98 2.59 16.08
N CYS A 547 -9.80 3.04 16.53
CA CYS A 547 -9.39 3.08 17.93
C CYS A 547 -8.87 4.48 18.31
N PRO A 548 -9.73 5.51 18.30
CA PRO A 548 -9.26 6.86 18.56
C PRO A 548 -8.88 7.12 20.03
N TYR A 549 -7.82 7.92 20.25
CA TYR A 549 -7.51 8.53 21.56
C TYR A 549 -8.42 9.74 21.85
N SER A 550 -9.07 10.33 20.84
CA SER A 550 -9.96 11.47 21.02
C SER A 550 -11.11 11.50 20.01
N ASP A 551 -12.25 12.06 20.41
CA ASP A 551 -13.44 12.18 19.55
C ASP A 551 -13.10 12.85 18.21
N PHE A 552 -13.56 12.27 17.10
CA PHE A 552 -13.43 12.85 15.77
C PHE A 552 -14.66 12.62 14.89
N THR A 553 -14.71 13.29 13.75
CA THR A 553 -15.79 13.15 12.76
C THR A 553 -15.19 12.90 11.39
N MET A 554 -15.88 12.08 10.60
CA MET A 554 -15.56 11.83 9.20
C MET A 554 -16.75 12.28 8.36
N ASN A 555 -16.51 13.09 7.33
CA ASN A 555 -17.57 13.51 6.43
C ASN A 555 -17.17 13.59 4.97
N ASN A 556 -18.19 13.53 4.10
CA ASN A 556 -18.02 13.56 2.66
C ASN A 556 -17.04 12.48 2.16
N ILE A 557 -17.35 11.22 2.49
CA ILE A 557 -16.56 10.05 2.12
C ILE A 557 -17.14 9.46 0.84
N LYS A 558 -16.29 9.17 -0.15
CA LYS A 558 -16.72 8.55 -1.41
C LYS A 558 -15.86 7.34 -1.71
N VAL A 559 -16.49 6.18 -1.83
CA VAL A 559 -15.87 4.98 -2.39
C VAL A 559 -16.69 4.58 -3.62
N SER A 560 -16.05 4.53 -4.78
CA SER A 560 -16.74 4.27 -6.06
C SER A 560 -15.98 3.32 -6.99
N ASP A 561 -16.73 2.70 -7.92
CA ASP A 561 -16.22 1.72 -8.89
C ASP A 561 -15.40 0.60 -8.22
N LEU A 562 -15.96 0.03 -7.15
CA LEU A 562 -15.35 -1.13 -6.49
C LEU A 562 -15.65 -2.40 -7.30
N PHE A 563 -14.61 -3.13 -7.71
CA PHE A 563 -14.77 -4.35 -8.50
C PHE A 563 -14.08 -5.56 -7.83
N ILE A 564 -14.83 -6.64 -7.64
CA ILE A 564 -14.31 -7.93 -7.17
C ILE A 564 -14.71 -9.02 -8.18
N PRO A 565 -13.76 -9.57 -8.97
CA PRO A 565 -14.08 -10.58 -9.96
C PRO A 565 -14.39 -11.94 -9.32
N SER A 566 -15.18 -12.75 -10.04
CA SER A 566 -15.26 -14.18 -9.79
C SER A 566 -14.24 -14.90 -10.66
N TYR A 567 -13.41 -15.72 -10.03
CA TYR A 567 -12.64 -16.72 -10.76
C TYR A 567 -13.37 -18.08 -10.79
N GLY A 568 -14.54 -18.20 -10.15
CA GLY A 568 -15.12 -19.49 -9.80
C GLY A 568 -14.38 -20.15 -8.63
N GLY A 569 -14.98 -21.18 -8.04
CA GLY A 569 -14.40 -21.91 -6.91
C GLY A 569 -14.08 -21.02 -5.71
N SER A 570 -13.06 -21.42 -4.96
CA SER A 570 -12.59 -20.79 -3.72
C SER A 570 -11.32 -19.94 -3.95
N VAL A 571 -11.30 -19.16 -5.03
CA VAL A 571 -10.20 -18.22 -5.29
C VAL A 571 -10.45 -16.97 -4.46
N ASN A 572 -11.36 -16.10 -4.90
CA ASN A 572 -11.72 -14.92 -4.12
C ASN A 572 -12.69 -15.26 -3.00
N PHE A 573 -12.40 -14.70 -1.83
CA PHE A 573 -13.27 -14.73 -0.66
C PHE A 573 -13.59 -13.30 -0.26
N VAL A 574 -14.83 -13.11 0.14
CA VAL A 574 -15.34 -11.88 0.74
C VAL A 574 -16.02 -12.34 2.02
N ASP A 575 -15.66 -11.77 3.15
CA ASP A 575 -16.38 -11.98 4.40
C ASP A 575 -17.58 -11.04 4.45
N ALA A 576 -17.42 -9.81 4.95
CA ALA A 576 -18.39 -8.75 4.92
C ALA A 576 -18.01 -7.73 3.84
N LEU A 577 -19.00 -7.20 3.11
CA LEU A 577 -18.72 -6.11 2.16
C LEU A 577 -18.46 -4.80 2.88
N PHE A 578 -19.23 -4.52 3.93
CA PHE A 578 -19.05 -3.34 4.79
C PHE A 578 -18.95 -3.76 6.25
N SER A 579 -17.99 -3.17 6.97
CA SER A 579 -17.87 -3.29 8.43
C SER A 579 -17.50 -1.92 9.02
N LEU A 580 -18.50 -1.08 9.25
CA LEU A 580 -18.30 0.31 9.65
C LEU A 580 -18.69 0.52 11.10
N GLY A 581 -17.81 1.10 11.88
CA GLY A 581 -18.01 1.29 13.31
C GLY A 581 -16.76 1.64 14.08
N SER A 582 -16.85 1.44 15.38
CA SER A 582 -15.77 1.68 16.33
C SER A 582 -15.74 0.58 17.37
N LEU A 583 -14.53 0.15 17.71
CA LEU A 583 -14.26 -1.01 18.56
C LEU A 583 -14.06 -0.57 20.02
N LYS A 584 -14.45 -1.42 20.99
CA LYS A 584 -14.29 -1.10 22.43
C LYS A 584 -12.82 -0.98 22.81
N GLU A 585 -12.48 -0.05 23.70
CA GLU A 585 -11.13 0.07 24.28
C GLU A 585 -10.61 -1.22 24.94
N ASP A 586 -11.50 -2.10 25.38
CA ASP A 586 -11.15 -3.37 26.03
C ASP A 586 -11.06 -4.56 25.06
N THR A 587 -11.27 -4.35 23.75
CA THR A 587 -10.87 -5.35 22.76
C THR A 587 -9.35 -5.46 22.72
N ASP A 588 -8.83 -6.64 22.40
CA ASP A 588 -7.38 -6.84 22.25
C ASP A 588 -6.78 -5.90 21.18
N PHE A 589 -7.60 -5.48 20.21
CA PHE A 589 -7.24 -4.58 19.12
C PHE A 589 -7.11 -3.11 19.57
N CYS A 590 -8.08 -2.54 20.30
CA CYS A 590 -8.02 -1.14 20.75
C CYS A 590 -7.37 -0.96 22.13
N LYS A 591 -6.75 -2.00 22.68
CA LYS A 591 -6.18 -2.00 24.02
C LYS A 591 -5.11 -0.92 24.19
N GLY A 592 -5.41 0.08 25.01
CA GLY A 592 -4.50 1.21 25.27
C GLY A 592 -4.93 2.51 24.59
N SER A 593 -5.91 2.48 23.68
CA SER A 593 -6.58 3.68 23.19
C SER A 593 -7.32 4.40 24.32
N GLY A 594 -7.29 5.73 24.30
CA GLY A 594 -7.60 6.56 25.46
C GLY A 594 -9.01 7.12 25.46
N GLY A 595 -10.03 6.30 25.72
CA GLY A 595 -11.35 6.80 26.14
C GLY A 595 -12.20 7.57 25.10
N GLY A 596 -11.65 7.93 23.93
CA GLY A 596 -12.27 8.84 22.97
C GLY A 596 -13.40 8.20 22.18
N LYS A 597 -14.54 8.88 22.05
CA LYS A 597 -15.68 8.39 21.27
C LYS A 597 -15.24 8.03 19.84
N GLY A 598 -15.71 6.88 19.35
CA GLY A 598 -15.58 6.49 17.94
C GLY A 598 -16.08 7.56 16.96
N PRO A 599 -15.62 7.56 15.68
CA PRO A 599 -15.96 8.61 14.73
C PRO A 599 -17.44 8.72 14.46
N ASP A 600 -17.96 9.94 14.45
CA ASP A 600 -19.24 10.19 13.79
C ASP A 600 -19.01 10.23 12.27
N VAL A 601 -19.76 9.44 11.50
CA VAL A 601 -19.60 9.26 10.06
C VAL A 601 -20.78 9.83 9.31
N TRP A 602 -20.59 10.94 8.61
CA TRP A 602 -21.65 11.66 7.91
C TRP A 602 -21.39 11.70 6.41
N ASP A 603 -22.44 11.73 5.61
CA ASP A 603 -22.32 11.99 4.16
C ASP A 603 -21.33 11.01 3.51
N ALA A 604 -21.63 9.72 3.57
CA ALA A 604 -20.82 8.67 2.95
C ALA A 604 -21.55 8.10 1.73
N TRP A 605 -20.84 7.93 0.62
CA TRP A 605 -21.35 7.38 -0.63
C TRP A 605 -20.52 6.18 -1.06
N PHE A 606 -21.17 5.03 -1.13
CA PHE A 606 -20.63 3.79 -1.66
C PHE A 606 -21.36 3.49 -2.96
N THR A 607 -20.71 3.74 -4.11
CA THR A 607 -21.40 3.75 -5.40
C THR A 607 -20.76 2.87 -6.47
N ASP A 608 -21.58 2.23 -7.30
CA ASP A 608 -21.11 1.45 -8.46
C ASP A 608 -20.23 0.25 -8.09
N PHE A 609 -20.60 -0.48 -7.02
CA PHE A 609 -19.88 -1.70 -6.64
C PHE A 609 -20.32 -2.87 -7.53
N HIS A 610 -19.35 -3.62 -8.05
CA HIS A 610 -19.56 -4.81 -8.87
C HIS A 610 -18.83 -5.99 -8.26
N VAL A 611 -19.55 -6.76 -7.43
CA VAL A 611 -18.99 -7.85 -6.62
C VAL A 611 -19.51 -9.19 -7.13
N TYR A 612 -18.63 -9.99 -7.73
CA TYR A 612 -18.97 -11.30 -8.31
C TYR A 612 -18.65 -12.47 -7.38
N VAL A 613 -18.54 -12.20 -6.08
CA VAL A 613 -18.27 -13.19 -5.04
C VAL A 613 -19.27 -12.95 -3.93
N ASN A 614 -19.96 -13.99 -3.47
CA ASN A 614 -20.87 -13.83 -2.34
C ASN A 614 -20.07 -13.53 -1.07
N PRO A 615 -20.39 -12.44 -0.35
CA PRO A 615 -19.97 -12.27 1.02
C PRO A 615 -20.42 -13.47 1.86
N SER A 616 -19.51 -14.03 2.66
CA SER A 616 -19.80 -15.14 3.57
C SER A 616 -20.42 -14.68 4.88
N LEU A 617 -20.30 -13.40 5.19
CA LEU A 617 -20.90 -12.70 6.32
C LEU A 617 -21.81 -11.59 5.81
N LYS A 618 -22.72 -11.13 6.67
CA LYS A 618 -23.48 -9.91 6.39
C LYS A 618 -22.56 -8.70 6.52
N SER A 619 -22.97 -7.58 5.95
CA SER A 619 -22.36 -6.30 6.27
C SER A 619 -22.81 -5.85 7.67
N TYR A 620 -22.00 -5.07 8.36
CA TYR A 620 -22.26 -4.64 9.73
C TYR A 620 -22.05 -3.13 9.89
N LEU A 621 -23.00 -2.49 10.56
CA LEU A 621 -22.79 -1.19 11.20
C LEU A 621 -22.77 -1.41 12.71
N TYR A 622 -21.67 -1.05 13.36
CA TYR A 622 -21.48 -1.32 14.78
C TYR A 622 -21.10 -0.07 15.58
N ALA A 623 -21.63 0.00 16.80
CA ALA A 623 -21.35 1.05 17.77
C ALA A 623 -20.92 0.43 19.10
N ASP A 624 -19.82 -0.31 19.07
CA ASP A 624 -19.28 -1.02 20.22
C ASP A 624 -18.33 -0.12 21.03
N TYR A 625 -18.74 1.05 21.53
CA TYR A 625 -17.83 1.94 22.30
C TYR A 625 -18.39 2.39 23.65
N GLN A 626 -17.54 2.46 24.69
CA GLN A 626 -17.94 2.86 26.06
C GLN A 626 -18.17 4.38 26.20
N GLY A 627 -17.49 5.21 25.39
CA GLY A 627 -17.64 6.68 25.36
C GLY A 627 -18.92 7.20 24.67
N GLY A 628 -19.75 6.32 24.12
CA GLY A 628 -21.01 6.66 23.44
C GLY A 628 -21.06 6.13 22.01
N PRO A 629 -22.26 5.96 21.42
CA PRO A 629 -22.41 5.33 20.12
C PRO A 629 -21.87 6.20 18.99
N THR A 630 -21.11 5.57 18.10
CA THR A 630 -20.77 6.06 16.75
C THR A 630 -22.06 6.44 16.03
N LYS A 631 -22.17 7.70 15.57
CA LYS A 631 -23.33 8.15 14.81
C LYS A 631 -23.05 8.07 13.33
N PHE A 632 -23.91 7.37 12.61
CA PHE A 632 -23.95 7.45 11.16
C PHE A 632 -24.99 8.49 10.75
N SER A 633 -24.87 9.12 9.59
CA SER A 633 -25.91 9.99 9.02
C SER A 633 -25.70 10.15 7.53
N ASN A 634 -26.78 10.08 6.73
CA ASN A 634 -26.72 10.18 5.27
C ASN A 634 -25.69 9.21 4.64
N ILE A 635 -25.84 7.92 4.96
CA ILE A 635 -25.04 6.85 4.35
C ILE A 635 -25.79 6.36 3.11
N ASN A 636 -25.14 6.40 1.95
CA ASN A 636 -25.75 6.12 0.66
C ASN A 636 -25.09 4.89 0.02
N PHE A 637 -25.91 3.89 -0.32
CA PHE A 637 -25.47 2.72 -1.08
C PHE A 637 -26.15 2.75 -2.45
N GLU A 638 -25.45 3.16 -3.50
CA GLU A 638 -26.06 3.31 -4.83
C GLU A 638 -25.41 2.41 -5.88
N ARG A 639 -26.20 1.71 -6.69
CA ARG A 639 -25.70 0.89 -7.82
C ARG A 639 -24.66 -0.15 -7.38
N ASN A 640 -24.84 -0.71 -6.18
CA ASN A 640 -23.99 -1.76 -5.63
C ASN A 640 -24.63 -3.12 -5.96
N TYR A 641 -24.02 -3.85 -6.88
CA TYR A 641 -24.49 -5.12 -7.41
C TYR A 641 -23.62 -6.28 -6.90
N ILE A 642 -24.23 -7.21 -6.18
CA ILE A 642 -23.58 -8.45 -5.72
C ILE A 642 -24.18 -9.62 -6.49
N TYR A 643 -23.36 -10.40 -7.19
CA TYR A 643 -23.77 -11.46 -8.11
C TYR A 643 -23.53 -12.87 -7.52
N PRO A 644 -24.57 -13.60 -7.09
CA PRO A 644 -24.40 -14.85 -6.34
C PRO A 644 -23.91 -16.05 -7.13
N SER A 645 -24.08 -16.05 -8.45
CA SER A 645 -23.62 -17.12 -9.35
C SER A 645 -22.16 -16.94 -9.80
N GLY A 646 -21.51 -15.84 -9.44
CA GLY A 646 -20.20 -15.47 -9.98
C GLY A 646 -20.23 -14.97 -11.43
N ASP A 647 -21.41 -14.87 -12.04
CA ASP A 647 -21.63 -14.23 -13.34
C ASP A 647 -22.76 -13.19 -13.25
N ALA A 648 -22.76 -12.20 -14.14
CA ALA A 648 -23.79 -11.17 -14.18
C ALA A 648 -25.20 -11.71 -14.50
N SER A 649 -25.31 -12.98 -14.88
CA SER A 649 -26.54 -13.61 -15.37
C SER A 649 -27.35 -14.38 -14.33
N GLY A 650 -26.76 -14.81 -13.20
CA GLY A 650 -27.43 -15.65 -12.20
C GLY A 650 -28.15 -14.90 -11.09
N GLY A 651 -28.52 -13.65 -11.35
CA GLY A 651 -29.19 -12.76 -10.42
C GLY A 651 -28.22 -11.88 -9.63
N TRP A 652 -28.74 -10.83 -9.02
CA TRP A 652 -27.97 -9.91 -8.20
C TRP A 652 -28.84 -9.38 -7.06
N TYR A 653 -28.21 -8.85 -6.01
CA TYR A 653 -28.89 -8.09 -4.96
C TYR A 653 -28.07 -6.87 -4.56
N THR A 654 -28.73 -5.88 -3.94
CA THR A 654 -28.06 -4.70 -3.37
C THR A 654 -27.85 -4.83 -1.87
N VAL A 655 -26.92 -4.06 -1.31
CA VAL A 655 -26.81 -3.92 0.14
C VAL A 655 -28.05 -3.21 0.69
N CYS A 656 -28.68 -3.81 1.70
CA CYS A 656 -29.91 -3.33 2.32
C CYS A 656 -30.07 -3.87 3.76
N GLY A 657 -30.57 -3.01 4.65
CA GLY A 657 -30.99 -3.40 5.99
C GLY A 657 -31.71 -2.25 6.69
N GLU A 658 -32.88 -2.52 7.25
CA GLU A 658 -33.59 -1.56 8.11
C GLU A 658 -33.63 -2.12 9.53
N PRO A 659 -33.50 -1.26 10.56
CA PRO A 659 -33.74 -1.67 11.94
C PRO A 659 -35.14 -2.28 12.14
N ASP A 660 -36.12 -1.85 11.35
CA ASP A 660 -37.46 -2.43 11.29
C ASP A 660 -37.54 -3.50 10.20
N ALA A 661 -37.63 -4.77 10.61
CA ALA A 661 -37.73 -5.93 9.71
C ALA A 661 -38.88 -5.84 8.69
N ALA A 662 -40.00 -5.18 9.03
CA ALA A 662 -41.12 -5.02 8.11
C ALA A 662 -40.86 -3.97 7.02
N LYS A 663 -40.04 -2.95 7.31
CA LYS A 663 -39.59 -1.96 6.32
C LYS A 663 -38.46 -2.50 5.46
N ALA A 664 -37.56 -3.30 6.04
CA ALA A 664 -36.41 -3.86 5.33
C ALA A 664 -36.82 -4.71 4.13
N ALA A 665 -37.83 -5.57 4.33
CA ALA A 665 -38.32 -6.42 3.25
C ALA A 665 -38.80 -5.59 2.05
N ALA A 666 -39.37 -4.40 2.27
CA ALA A 666 -39.83 -3.52 1.20
C ALA A 666 -38.70 -2.74 0.50
N ASN A 667 -37.56 -2.55 1.18
CA ASN A 667 -36.45 -1.71 0.71
C ASN A 667 -35.29 -2.52 0.09
N CYS A 668 -35.27 -3.83 0.27
CA CYS A 668 -34.30 -4.73 -0.37
C CYS A 668 -34.66 -5.03 -1.83
N VAL A 669 -33.70 -4.82 -2.74
CA VAL A 669 -33.83 -5.11 -4.17
C VAL A 669 -32.97 -6.30 -4.55
N ASP A 670 -33.56 -7.23 -5.29
CA ASP A 670 -32.84 -8.26 -6.02
C ASP A 670 -33.19 -8.24 -7.53
N SER A 671 -32.61 -9.15 -8.30
CA SER A 671 -32.90 -9.33 -9.72
C SER A 671 -34.35 -9.74 -10.02
N GLY A 672 -35.12 -10.16 -9.01
CA GLY A 672 -36.55 -10.41 -9.05
C GLY A 672 -37.41 -9.17 -8.73
N GLY A 673 -36.80 -8.07 -8.28
CA GLY A 673 -37.44 -6.78 -7.99
C GLY A 673 -37.34 -6.36 -6.52
N LEU A 674 -38.11 -5.33 -6.16
CA LEU A 674 -38.28 -4.90 -4.76
C LEU A 674 -39.08 -5.96 -4.00
N GLY A 675 -38.65 -6.34 -2.79
CA GLY A 675 -39.53 -7.06 -1.86
C GLY A 675 -39.15 -8.48 -1.45
N ASN A 676 -38.11 -9.09 -2.06
CA ASN A 676 -37.90 -10.54 -1.97
C ASN A 676 -36.56 -10.97 -1.34
N GLY A 677 -35.65 -10.04 -1.03
CA GLY A 677 -34.32 -10.34 -0.50
C GLY A 677 -34.25 -10.45 1.03
N GLU A 678 -33.38 -11.33 1.52
CA GLU A 678 -32.97 -11.36 2.93
C GLU A 678 -32.09 -10.14 3.26
N GLN A 679 -32.25 -9.56 4.46
CA GLN A 679 -31.36 -8.49 4.94
C GLN A 679 -29.91 -8.97 4.94
N ASN A 680 -29.03 -8.16 4.36
CA ASN A 680 -27.58 -8.41 4.30
C ASN A 680 -26.75 -7.32 4.99
N LEU A 681 -27.40 -6.40 5.68
CA LEU A 681 -26.81 -5.42 6.58
C LEU A 681 -27.41 -5.59 7.99
N GLU A 682 -26.54 -5.80 8.99
CA GLU A 682 -26.90 -5.91 10.40
C GLU A 682 -26.43 -4.69 11.19
N TYR A 683 -27.13 -4.43 12.29
CA TYR A 683 -26.86 -3.33 13.21
C TYR A 683 -26.52 -3.90 14.59
N ALA A 684 -25.33 -3.58 15.10
CA ALA A 684 -24.87 -3.97 16.42
C ALA A 684 -24.56 -2.74 17.29
N GLY A 685 -24.89 -2.75 18.59
CA GLY A 685 -24.40 -1.73 19.54
C GLY A 685 -25.41 -0.74 20.16
N GLY A 686 -26.72 -0.89 19.98
CA GLY A 686 -27.73 -0.15 20.78
C GLY A 686 -28.58 0.87 20.01
N SER A 687 -29.53 1.51 20.72
CA SER A 687 -30.74 2.17 20.21
C SER A 687 -30.57 3.52 19.48
N ASP A 688 -29.34 3.96 19.18
CA ASP A 688 -29.07 5.34 18.76
C ASP A 688 -28.77 5.49 17.26
N LEU A 689 -29.23 4.53 16.45
CA LEU A 689 -29.35 4.68 15.01
C LEU A 689 -30.66 5.42 14.72
N GLU A 690 -30.59 6.71 14.36
CA GLU A 690 -31.79 7.49 14.00
C GLU A 690 -32.43 6.93 12.71
N ALA A 691 -33.75 6.99 12.59
CA ALA A 691 -34.49 6.30 11.52
C ALA A 691 -34.34 6.89 10.10
N ASP A 692 -33.60 8.00 9.95
CA ASP A 692 -33.35 8.69 8.66
C ASP A 692 -31.86 8.58 8.23
N LEU A 693 -31.13 7.59 8.76
CA LEU A 693 -29.67 7.46 8.64
C LEU A 693 -29.15 6.98 7.29
N ILE A 694 -29.87 6.01 6.68
CA ILE A 694 -29.38 5.29 5.50
C ILE A 694 -30.33 5.55 4.35
N ASN A 695 -29.79 6.15 3.31
CA ASN A 695 -30.48 6.38 2.06
C ASN A 695 -30.21 5.20 1.14
N TYR A 696 -31.22 4.35 0.98
CA TYR A 696 -31.28 3.41 -0.12
C TYR A 696 -31.91 4.16 -1.30
N PRO A 697 -31.19 4.44 -2.40
CA PRO A 697 -31.69 5.24 -3.52
C PRO A 697 -32.87 4.57 -4.26
N TYR A 698 -33.22 3.32 -3.92
CA TYR A 698 -34.23 2.54 -4.61
C TYR A 698 -35.62 2.72 -4.02
N GLY A 699 -36.18 3.92 -4.16
CA GLY A 699 -37.61 4.07 -4.38
C GLY A 699 -38.00 3.50 -5.75
N ALA A 700 -39.30 3.31 -6.01
CA ALA A 700 -39.87 2.66 -7.21
C ALA A 700 -39.37 3.18 -8.59
N GLN A 701 -38.62 4.28 -8.63
CA GLN A 701 -38.06 4.91 -9.83
C GLN A 701 -36.70 4.31 -10.26
N GLY A 702 -35.86 3.87 -9.32
CA GLY A 702 -34.54 3.28 -9.65
C GLY A 702 -34.62 1.90 -10.34
N VAL A 703 -35.74 1.18 -10.17
CA VAL A 703 -35.99 -0.12 -10.84
C VAL A 703 -36.20 0.02 -12.36
N GLN A 704 -36.53 1.21 -12.86
CA GLN A 704 -36.72 1.44 -14.30
C GLN A 704 -35.41 1.69 -15.05
N ASP A 705 -34.39 2.26 -14.40
CA ASP A 705 -33.08 2.52 -15.02
C ASP A 705 -32.17 1.26 -15.04
N MET A 706 -32.56 0.19 -14.32
CA MET A 706 -31.85 -1.09 -14.25
C MET A 706 -32.29 -2.13 -15.31
N ARG A 707 -33.32 -1.84 -16.11
CA ARG A 707 -33.80 -2.68 -17.22
C ARG A 707 -33.41 -2.05 -18.55
#